data_AF-A0A973CVR8-F1
#
_entry.id   AF-A0A973CVR8-F1
#
_cell.length_a   1.000
_cell.length_b   1.000
_cell.length_c   1.000
_cell.angle_alpha   90.00
_cell.angle_beta   90.00
_cell.angle_gamma   90.00
#
_symmetry.space_group_name_H-M   'P 1'
#
loop_
_entity.id
_entity.type
_entity.pdbx_description
1 polymer ?
#
loop_
_entity_poly.entity_id
_entity_poly.type
_entity_poly.pdbx_seq_one_letter_code
_entity_poly.pdbx_strand_id
1 'polypeptide(L)'
;MRPSFRLFAMLLGAVALLGTTLWVGYRVWLRGQSEEVRATVEAMGPREFLRQLSDFYFPEPVVDRASFGRRNPTERGHSPWVLRTSLDGRPRMLSLALAPEVWLAYSTETASLHQLWRGDIEFTGAVYDARHGAEPRSRGRAYLQAPPQTAWRIGRESRERPPAVQWRAHGVDSASGEAWLRFELQDGGQRVVITEWPEVLREGSRIGLRRRFEREGGSADVPISMRLDPGADALESDGTLLDDGTRLRLNAAHTHLLQWFDAPLIPIEEPAPDESTPLDELAAEGCSSCHDLRERVAGPAWQQIAERHAGVERGDSPRTLAERIMEGSVGRWGQVPMPAHPDLPAERALALVERVLEMQSATPPPPRADRAARERHDWTYAFDTESPPAGLHPSLSLVSLRPEGLTPKVGGMAWLPDGRLVVVSWDRDGAAFVIEGWNGVPGELRARRIAEGLHEPLGVAVADGEIYVMQKQEITRLIDHDGDGWTDEYRTLSNDWQATSNFHEFGFGLAHHQGFLYGALSVCVLPGGKSCPEQRPDRGKVFRVSLASGEVEFLASGFRTPNGIGLAADGSIYVTDNQGDWLPASKLIRLEAGSFHGWRSPADRERPGAASTPPALWLPQSEIGNSPTQPLVLSGGPYRGQLLFGDIYNGGIKRAYLEEVEGVLQGAAFHFTAGLEGGAHRLLEAPDGSIVVGEVGSAGNWSQAGKRWFGLELLRFDRAPAFEPLSMQATPAGFEVTFTHPLAPGLQLGAGDFQFRQWFYVPSELYGGPKYDLETLHVRDVRVAAGRRSVALDVEGLEAGRVVYLRMDRRIESAAGEPLWVNEAWYTLNAIPSLPIRAVGADRPRASPRPPEAPLRAPQQPGFRPLFDGESFEGWKVYGQESLEGWGIEDGSLVFLRDVSFLGLLWNHLNPFRPAALDLMTREKFCNFELSIDWKISAGGNSGIFYAVPDESQEVAWYTGLEMQVLDDAGHTDGRIDKRRAGDLYDIKASSTRAVKPAGAWNRARVRLEGDAITHWLNGEKVLEIERRSPEWQAALAASKFAGDEGFGSARCGHILLQDHGDRVWYRNVEILELP
;
A
#
# COMPACT_ATOMS: atom_id res chain seq x y z
N MET A 1 8.89 53.64 -24.14
CA MET A 1 8.92 52.25 -23.64
C MET A 1 9.66 52.22 -22.30
N ARG A 2 9.01 51.71 -21.25
CA ARG A 2 9.44 51.86 -19.84
C ARG A 2 10.65 50.95 -19.49
N PRO A 3 11.53 51.36 -18.57
CA PRO A 3 12.73 50.59 -18.16
C PRO A 3 12.42 49.19 -17.60
N SER A 4 11.20 48.94 -17.11
CA SER A 4 10.73 47.63 -16.66
C SER A 4 10.69 46.56 -17.77
N PHE A 5 10.43 46.96 -19.03
CA PHE A 5 10.39 46.02 -20.16
C PHE A 5 11.80 45.58 -20.58
N ARG A 6 12.80 46.47 -20.40
CA ARG A 6 14.22 46.13 -20.65
C ARG A 6 14.77 45.18 -19.59
N LEU A 7 14.38 45.35 -18.33
CA LEU A 7 14.79 44.46 -17.24
C LEU A 7 14.18 43.06 -17.40
N PHE A 8 12.90 42.97 -17.77
CA PHE A 8 12.24 41.69 -18.04
C PHE A 8 12.81 40.97 -19.26
N ALA A 9 13.08 41.71 -20.36
CA ALA A 9 13.75 41.16 -21.53
C ALA A 9 15.21 40.74 -21.26
N MET A 10 15.92 41.45 -20.38
CA MET A 10 17.26 41.05 -19.92
C MET A 10 17.23 39.80 -19.04
N LEU A 11 16.23 39.65 -18.16
CA LEU A 11 16.05 38.44 -17.34
C LEU A 11 15.67 37.23 -18.18
N LEU A 12 14.73 37.37 -19.12
CA LEU A 12 14.41 36.33 -20.10
C LEU A 12 15.62 36.00 -20.99
N GLY A 13 16.38 37.02 -21.40
CA GLY A 13 17.63 36.85 -22.12
C GLY A 13 18.67 36.08 -21.31
N ALA A 14 18.81 36.37 -20.01
CA ALA A 14 19.75 35.71 -19.11
C ALA A 14 19.34 34.27 -18.80
N VAL A 15 18.06 33.98 -18.57
CA VAL A 15 17.54 32.62 -18.34
C VAL A 15 17.66 31.78 -19.62
N ALA A 16 17.35 32.36 -20.79
CA ALA A 16 17.56 31.69 -22.06
C ALA A 16 19.05 31.45 -22.33
N LEU A 17 19.92 32.41 -22.01
CA LEU A 17 21.37 32.26 -22.14
C LEU A 17 21.91 31.20 -21.17
N LEU A 18 21.44 31.15 -19.93
CA LEU A 18 21.85 30.15 -18.92
C LEU A 18 21.38 28.75 -19.32
N GLY A 19 20.12 28.61 -19.73
CA GLY A 19 19.56 27.35 -20.24
C GLY A 19 20.26 26.87 -21.51
N THR A 20 20.62 27.79 -22.41
CA THR A 20 21.40 27.47 -23.62
C THR A 20 22.84 27.13 -23.28
N THR A 21 23.45 27.80 -22.30
CA THR A 21 24.83 27.53 -21.86
C THR A 21 24.93 26.21 -21.12
N LEU A 22 23.95 25.87 -20.28
CA LEU A 22 23.83 24.57 -19.62
C LEU A 22 23.57 23.46 -20.65
N TRP A 23 22.69 23.70 -21.63
CA TRP A 23 22.43 22.75 -22.72
C TRP A 23 23.64 22.55 -23.64
N VAL A 24 24.36 23.62 -24.00
CA VAL A 24 25.58 23.54 -24.83
C VAL A 24 26.72 22.90 -24.03
N GLY A 25 26.89 23.26 -22.76
CA GLY A 25 27.84 22.62 -21.85
C GLY A 25 27.58 21.13 -21.70
N TYR A 26 26.30 20.76 -21.54
CA TYR A 26 25.83 19.38 -21.56
C TYR A 26 26.15 18.68 -22.88
N ARG A 27 25.87 19.30 -24.05
CA ARG A 27 26.18 18.72 -25.36
C ARG A 27 27.68 18.61 -25.64
N VAL A 28 28.49 19.52 -25.12
CA VAL A 28 29.96 19.48 -25.23
C VAL A 28 30.52 18.39 -24.33
N TRP A 29 30.05 18.29 -23.10
CA TRP A 29 30.37 17.19 -22.20
C TRP A 29 29.95 15.83 -22.79
N LEU A 30 28.77 15.77 -23.40
CA LEU A 30 28.22 14.57 -24.06
C LEU A 30 29.04 14.10 -25.26
N ARG A 31 29.69 15.02 -25.98
CA ARG A 31 30.63 14.68 -27.07
C ARG A 31 31.92 14.01 -26.57
N GLY A 32 32.23 14.15 -25.28
CA GLY A 32 33.35 13.47 -24.63
C GLY A 32 32.98 12.15 -23.97
N GLN A 33 31.71 11.73 -24.02
CA GLN A 33 31.24 10.46 -23.46
C GLN A 33 31.28 9.33 -24.50
N SER A 34 31.21 8.09 -24.03
CA SER A 34 31.17 6.89 -24.89
C SER A 34 29.96 6.92 -25.84
N GLU A 35 30.06 6.18 -26.95
CA GLU A 35 29.01 6.17 -27.98
C GLU A 35 27.66 5.65 -27.44
N GLU A 36 27.72 4.71 -26.49
CA GLU A 36 26.61 4.16 -25.72
C GLU A 36 25.87 5.22 -24.89
N VAL A 37 26.63 6.03 -24.16
CA VAL A 37 26.09 7.14 -23.37
C VAL A 37 25.46 8.12 -24.34
N ARG A 38 26.16 8.57 -25.39
CA ARG A 38 25.66 9.54 -26.38
C ARG A 38 24.36 9.09 -27.08
N ALA A 39 24.24 7.82 -27.47
CA ALA A 39 23.08 7.27 -28.15
C ALA A 39 21.81 7.24 -27.27
N THR A 40 21.97 6.99 -25.97
CA THR A 40 20.87 6.96 -24.98
C THR A 40 20.30 8.35 -24.69
N VAL A 41 21.09 9.40 -24.91
CA VAL A 41 20.75 10.79 -24.57
C VAL A 41 20.13 11.57 -25.72
N GLU A 42 20.51 11.21 -26.95
CA GLU A 42 20.26 12.05 -28.14
C GLU A 42 18.76 12.22 -28.47
N ALA A 43 17.88 11.47 -27.80
CA ALA A 43 16.42 11.61 -27.90
C ALA A 43 15.82 12.75 -27.06
N MET A 44 16.55 13.32 -26.09
CA MET A 44 16.03 14.36 -25.20
C MET A 44 16.13 15.75 -25.84
N GLY A 45 14.99 16.45 -25.93
CA GLY A 45 14.96 17.83 -26.41
C GLY A 45 15.36 18.83 -25.32
N PRO A 46 15.85 20.04 -25.69
CA PRO A 46 16.29 21.06 -24.73
C PRO A 46 15.18 21.51 -23.77
N ARG A 47 13.91 21.42 -24.16
CA ARG A 47 12.76 21.74 -23.30
C ARG A 47 12.55 20.71 -22.20
N GLU A 48 12.67 19.42 -22.54
CA GLU A 48 12.47 18.33 -21.58
C GLU A 48 13.60 18.30 -20.55
N PHE A 49 14.84 18.52 -20.99
CA PHE A 49 15.99 18.69 -20.10
C PHE A 49 15.80 19.83 -19.09
N LEU A 50 15.38 21.01 -19.56
CA LEU A 50 15.18 22.17 -18.69
C LEU A 50 13.99 22.01 -17.73
N ARG A 51 12.92 21.29 -18.15
CA ARG A 51 11.78 20.97 -17.29
C ARG A 51 12.19 20.08 -16.12
N GLN A 52 12.91 18.99 -16.39
CA GLN A 52 13.37 18.09 -15.32
C GLN A 52 14.36 18.76 -14.36
N LEU A 53 15.21 19.66 -14.87
CA LEU A 53 16.11 20.48 -14.06
C LEU A 53 15.33 21.46 -13.16
N SER A 54 14.22 22.02 -13.68
CA SER A 54 13.34 22.89 -12.92
C SER A 54 12.62 22.13 -11.79
N ASP A 55 12.02 20.98 -12.10
CA ASP A 55 11.23 20.19 -11.13
C ASP A 55 12.09 19.70 -9.94
N PHE A 56 13.39 19.49 -10.16
CA PHE A 56 14.34 19.04 -9.14
C PHE A 56 14.84 20.16 -8.21
N TYR A 57 15.17 21.33 -8.77
CA TYR A 57 15.67 22.48 -7.97
C TYR A 57 14.56 23.37 -7.41
N PHE A 58 13.39 23.33 -8.04
CA PHE A 58 12.19 24.04 -7.63
C PHE A 58 11.06 23.02 -7.56
N PRO A 59 11.10 22.06 -6.60
CA PRO A 59 9.96 21.19 -6.39
C PRO A 59 8.74 22.08 -6.21
N GLU A 60 7.71 21.84 -7.04
CA GLU A 60 6.44 22.55 -6.95
C GLU A 60 6.06 22.59 -5.46
N PRO A 61 5.85 23.78 -4.85
CA PRO A 61 5.41 23.85 -3.47
C PRO A 61 4.19 22.95 -3.31
N VAL A 62 4.05 22.27 -2.17
CA VAL A 62 2.85 21.48 -1.86
C VAL A 62 1.67 22.44 -1.93
N VAL A 63 1.04 22.52 -3.10
CA VAL A 63 -0.18 23.29 -3.32
C VAL A 63 -1.15 22.81 -2.26
N ASP A 64 -1.88 23.72 -1.61
CA ASP A 64 -3.02 23.36 -0.76
C ASP A 64 -4.08 22.68 -1.63
N ARG A 65 -3.87 21.41 -1.99
CA ARG A 65 -4.66 20.63 -2.96
C ARG A 65 -6.06 20.28 -2.43
N ALA A 66 -6.24 20.37 -1.11
CA ALA A 66 -7.54 20.27 -0.47
C ALA A 66 -8.39 21.53 -0.67
N SER A 67 -7.87 22.60 -1.25
CA SER A 67 -8.66 23.81 -1.55
C SER A 67 -9.57 23.70 -2.78
N PHE A 68 -9.52 22.59 -3.53
CA PHE A 68 -10.28 22.44 -4.77
C PHE A 68 -11.79 22.62 -4.54
N GLY A 69 -12.35 23.68 -5.11
CA GLY A 69 -13.77 24.03 -4.97
C GLY A 69 -14.22 24.40 -3.56
N ARG A 70 -13.28 24.69 -2.63
CA ARG A 70 -13.57 25.05 -1.24
C ARG A 70 -14.30 26.39 -1.15
N ARG A 71 -15.31 26.52 -0.28
CA ARG A 71 -15.91 27.82 0.07
C ARG A 71 -15.00 28.54 1.06
N ASN A 72 -14.68 29.81 0.84
CA ASN A 72 -13.79 30.55 1.74
C ASN A 72 -14.53 31.72 2.42
N PRO A 73 -15.21 31.47 3.55
CA PRO A 73 -15.86 32.53 4.29
C PRO A 73 -14.79 33.40 4.98
N THR A 74 -14.50 34.55 4.40
CA THR A 74 -13.40 35.46 4.78
C THR A 74 -13.40 35.89 6.24
N GLU A 75 -14.56 35.91 6.89
CA GLU A 75 -14.73 36.38 8.28
C GLU A 75 -14.46 35.29 9.33
N ARG A 76 -14.49 34.01 8.94
CA ARG A 76 -14.28 32.88 9.87
C ARG A 76 -12.80 32.59 10.10
N GLY A 77 -11.95 32.90 9.11
CA GLY A 77 -10.48 32.72 9.15
C GLY A 77 -9.97 31.28 9.08
N HIS A 78 -10.88 30.29 9.03
CA HIS A 78 -10.56 28.91 8.67
C HIS A 78 -11.57 28.41 7.64
N SER A 79 -11.18 27.45 6.79
CA SER A 79 -12.11 26.73 5.91
C SER A 79 -11.60 25.30 5.65
N PRO A 80 -12.43 24.25 5.84
CA PRO A 80 -13.81 24.30 6.31
C PRO A 80 -13.89 24.84 7.74
N TRP A 81 -14.90 25.66 8.03
CA TRP A 81 -15.03 26.31 9.34
C TRP A 81 -15.94 25.54 10.31
N VAL A 82 -16.62 24.50 9.83
CA VAL A 82 -17.38 23.52 10.62
C VAL A 82 -16.84 22.13 10.31
N LEU A 83 -16.39 21.40 11.32
CA LEU A 83 -15.64 20.16 11.17
C LEU A 83 -16.05 19.11 12.22
N ARG A 84 -16.30 17.89 11.76
CA ARG A 84 -16.35 16.69 12.62
C ARG A 84 -14.93 16.18 12.87
N THR A 85 -14.59 15.91 14.13
CA THR A 85 -13.25 15.41 14.51
C THR A 85 -13.29 14.51 15.76
N SER A 86 -12.15 13.93 16.14
CA SER A 86 -11.90 13.48 17.51
C SER A 86 -11.02 14.47 18.30
N LEU A 87 -11.49 15.71 18.47
CA LEU A 87 -10.74 16.78 19.12
C LEU A 87 -10.26 16.39 20.53
N ASP A 88 -8.99 16.64 20.84
CA ASP A 88 -8.42 16.48 22.20
C ASP A 88 -8.60 15.07 22.79
N GLY A 89 -8.48 14.04 21.93
CA GLY A 89 -8.65 12.65 22.33
C GLY A 89 -10.11 12.26 22.62
N ARG A 90 -11.07 13.12 22.29
CA ARG A 90 -12.50 12.86 22.48
C ARG A 90 -13.16 12.59 21.13
N PRO A 91 -13.87 11.48 20.96
CA PRO A 91 -14.66 11.25 19.75
C PRO A 91 -15.87 12.18 19.71
N ARG A 92 -16.55 12.23 18.56
CA ARG A 92 -17.90 12.83 18.39
C ARG A 92 -17.91 14.33 18.67
N MET A 93 -16.85 14.99 18.27
CA MET A 93 -16.69 16.43 18.40
C MET A 93 -17.13 17.14 17.12
N LEU A 94 -17.78 18.28 17.29
CA LEU A 94 -18.04 19.25 16.23
C LEU A 94 -17.33 20.56 16.58
N SER A 95 -16.36 20.94 15.76
CA SER A 95 -15.56 22.15 15.92
C SER A 95 -16.01 23.23 14.93
N LEU A 96 -16.16 24.46 15.41
CA LEU A 96 -16.58 25.62 14.65
C LEU A 96 -15.55 26.75 14.82
N ALA A 97 -15.01 27.28 13.72
CA ALA A 97 -14.27 28.54 13.73
C ALA A 97 -15.28 29.69 13.67
N LEU A 98 -15.50 30.37 14.81
CA LEU A 98 -16.45 31.50 14.87
C LEU A 98 -15.83 32.79 14.34
N ALA A 99 -14.51 32.94 14.49
CA ALA A 99 -13.68 34.02 13.97
C ALA A 99 -12.22 33.51 13.81
N PRO A 100 -11.29 34.24 13.16
CA PRO A 100 -9.98 33.71 12.73
C PRO A 100 -9.08 33.11 13.82
N GLU A 101 -9.37 33.38 15.08
CA GLU A 101 -8.61 32.94 16.24
C GLU A 101 -9.54 32.46 17.37
N VAL A 102 -10.84 32.30 17.10
CA VAL A 102 -11.84 31.93 18.11
C VAL A 102 -12.58 30.71 17.64
N TRP A 103 -12.44 29.63 18.41
CA TRP A 103 -13.03 28.34 18.10
C TRP A 103 -13.97 27.90 19.20
N LEU A 104 -14.97 27.12 18.79
CA LEU A 104 -16.01 26.54 19.63
C LEU A 104 -16.09 25.05 19.32
N ALA A 105 -16.18 24.20 20.34
CA ALA A 105 -16.34 22.75 20.15
C ALA A 105 -17.50 22.20 20.97
N TYR A 106 -18.36 21.39 20.35
CA TYR A 106 -19.46 20.67 21.01
C TYR A 106 -19.20 19.17 21.03
N SER A 107 -19.57 18.52 22.13
CA SER A 107 -19.76 17.07 22.16
C SER A 107 -21.15 16.74 21.60
N THR A 108 -21.20 15.97 20.52
CA THR A 108 -22.48 15.54 19.93
C THR A 108 -23.13 14.39 20.67
N GLU A 109 -22.41 13.72 21.58
CA GLU A 109 -23.00 12.74 22.50
C GLU A 109 -23.85 13.41 23.59
N THR A 110 -23.43 14.60 24.03
CA THR A 110 -24.06 15.30 25.16
C THR A 110 -24.80 16.57 24.74
N ALA A 111 -24.71 16.93 23.45
CA ALA A 111 -25.19 18.19 22.87
C ALA A 111 -24.79 19.41 23.71
N SER A 112 -23.58 19.38 24.27
CA SER A 112 -23.13 20.38 25.22
C SER A 112 -21.82 20.99 24.75
N LEU A 113 -21.64 22.27 25.08
CA LEU A 113 -20.41 22.97 24.81
C LEU A 113 -19.26 22.28 25.55
N HIS A 114 -18.19 21.96 24.83
CA HIS A 114 -16.98 21.36 25.38
C HIS A 114 -15.92 22.43 25.66
N GLN A 115 -15.69 23.31 24.70
CA GLN A 115 -14.63 24.32 24.80
C GLN A 115 -14.96 25.56 23.94
N LEU A 116 -14.65 26.74 24.48
CA LEU A 116 -14.52 28.00 23.74
C LEU A 116 -13.11 28.52 23.98
N TRP A 117 -12.33 28.73 22.93
CA TRP A 117 -10.93 29.13 23.08
C TRP A 117 -10.47 30.14 22.05
N ARG A 118 -9.43 30.88 22.44
CA ARG A 118 -8.62 31.69 21.54
C ARG A 118 -7.38 30.92 21.14
N GLY A 119 -7.17 30.73 19.84
CA GLY A 119 -6.04 30.00 19.30
C GLY A 119 -6.42 29.27 18.02
N ASP A 120 -6.02 28.01 17.92
CA ASP A 120 -6.11 27.24 16.68
C ASP A 120 -6.36 25.75 16.96
N ILE A 121 -6.53 24.95 15.89
CA ILE A 121 -6.49 23.49 15.93
C ILE A 121 -5.20 23.01 15.28
N GLU A 122 -4.44 22.20 16.01
CA GLU A 122 -3.34 21.43 15.46
C GLU A 122 -3.88 20.18 14.78
N PHE A 123 -3.96 20.22 13.45
CA PHE A 123 -4.40 19.12 12.61
C PHE A 123 -3.29 18.07 12.44
N THR A 124 -3.10 17.24 13.46
CA THR A 124 -2.21 16.07 13.44
C THR A 124 -3.01 14.78 13.36
N GLY A 125 -2.40 13.74 12.80
CA GLY A 125 -2.98 12.39 12.70
C GLY A 125 -3.03 11.84 11.27
N ALA A 126 -3.48 10.59 11.18
CA ALA A 126 -3.46 9.76 9.97
C ALA A 126 -3.93 10.47 8.69
N VAL A 127 -4.99 11.27 8.78
CA VAL A 127 -5.60 11.97 7.65
C VAL A 127 -4.90 13.28 7.30
N TYR A 128 -4.36 13.97 8.32
CA TYR A 128 -3.88 15.35 8.22
C TYR A 128 -2.39 15.42 7.84
N ASP A 129 -1.56 14.67 8.54
CA ASP A 129 -0.10 14.68 8.39
C ASP A 129 0.53 13.28 8.31
N ALA A 130 -0.31 12.24 8.17
CA ALA A 130 0.08 10.83 8.11
C ALA A 130 0.70 10.25 9.39
N ARG A 131 0.71 10.99 10.51
CA ARG A 131 1.25 10.48 11.78
C ARG A 131 0.28 9.54 12.48
N HIS A 132 0.83 8.54 13.17
CA HIS A 132 0.09 7.70 14.10
C HIS A 132 -0.01 8.41 15.44
N GLY A 133 -1.21 8.64 15.96
CA GLY A 133 -1.34 9.28 17.26
C GLY A 133 -2.67 9.98 17.45
N ALA A 134 -2.67 10.92 18.40
CA ALA A 134 -3.84 11.70 18.72
C ALA A 134 -4.31 12.49 17.50
N GLU A 135 -5.59 12.30 17.19
CA GLU A 135 -6.37 13.12 16.27
C GLU A 135 -6.51 14.55 16.84
N PRO A 136 -6.96 15.53 16.04
CA PRO A 136 -6.48 16.91 16.11
C PRO A 136 -6.67 17.53 17.50
N ARG A 137 -5.78 18.45 17.87
CA ARG A 137 -5.75 19.02 19.23
C ARG A 137 -6.03 20.51 19.20
N SER A 138 -6.69 21.02 20.23
CA SER A 138 -6.81 22.45 20.43
C SER A 138 -5.50 23.05 20.92
N ARG A 139 -5.18 24.26 20.46
CA ARG A 139 -3.98 25.02 20.83
C ARG A 139 -4.36 26.43 21.24
N GLY A 140 -3.73 26.95 22.29
CA GLY A 140 -3.91 28.33 22.76
C GLY A 140 -4.47 28.40 24.17
N ARG A 141 -5.43 29.28 24.40
CA ARG A 141 -6.01 29.51 25.73
C ARG A 141 -7.54 29.47 25.66
N ALA A 142 -8.14 28.65 26.52
CA ALA A 142 -9.58 28.56 26.64
C ALA A 142 -10.16 29.69 27.49
N TYR A 143 -11.31 30.21 27.05
CA TYR A 143 -12.20 31.01 27.87
C TYR A 143 -12.97 30.12 28.84
N LEU A 144 -13.35 28.92 28.37
CA LEU A 144 -13.98 27.88 29.19
C LEU A 144 -13.64 26.49 28.67
N GLN A 145 -13.57 25.55 29.61
CA GLN A 145 -13.50 24.11 29.34
C GLN A 145 -14.55 23.42 30.21
N ALA A 146 -15.45 22.67 29.58
CA ALA A 146 -16.54 21.99 30.25
C ALA A 146 -16.27 20.48 30.39
N PRO A 147 -16.69 19.87 31.52
CA PRO A 147 -16.61 18.42 31.70
C PRO A 147 -17.51 17.68 30.69
N PRO A 148 -17.18 16.42 30.32
CA PRO A 148 -17.93 15.61 29.35
C PRO A 148 -19.26 15.11 29.94
N GLN A 149 -20.21 16.01 30.15
CA GLN A 149 -21.53 15.68 30.67
C GLN A 149 -22.59 16.60 30.08
N THR A 150 -23.81 16.09 29.95
CA THR A 150 -24.90 16.90 29.44
C THR A 150 -25.23 18.06 30.39
N ALA A 151 -25.23 19.27 29.83
CA ALA A 151 -25.66 20.49 30.51
C ALA A 151 -27.19 20.57 30.64
N TRP A 152 -27.92 19.82 29.82
CA TRP A 152 -29.37 19.89 29.68
C TRP A 152 -30.12 19.21 30.82
N ARG A 153 -31.30 19.71 31.13
CA ARG A 153 -32.25 19.17 32.11
C ARG A 153 -33.66 19.28 31.56
N ILE A 154 -34.45 18.24 31.82
CA ILE A 154 -35.86 18.15 31.46
C ILE A 154 -36.67 17.80 32.71
N GLY A 155 -37.84 18.44 32.87
CA GLY A 155 -38.75 18.19 33.98
C GLY A 155 -39.05 19.42 34.84
N ARG A 156 -39.87 19.25 35.88
CA ARG A 156 -40.29 20.36 36.77
C ARG A 156 -39.32 20.51 37.94
N GLU A 157 -38.72 21.69 38.11
CA GLU A 157 -37.89 22.18 39.24
C GLU A 157 -37.27 21.11 40.16
N SER A 158 -38.05 20.51 41.07
CA SER A 158 -37.59 19.49 42.04
C SER A 158 -37.39 18.07 41.49
N ARG A 159 -37.66 17.84 40.20
CA ARG A 159 -37.54 16.56 39.48
C ARG A 159 -36.80 16.68 38.15
N GLU A 160 -36.12 17.80 37.89
CA GLU A 160 -35.31 17.96 36.69
C GLU A 160 -34.18 16.92 36.65
N ARG A 161 -34.06 16.21 35.51
CA ARG A 161 -33.08 15.13 35.32
C ARG A 161 -32.27 15.35 34.04
N PRO A 162 -31.04 14.84 33.95
CA PRO A 162 -30.32 14.77 32.69
C PRO A 162 -31.15 13.99 31.65
N PRO A 163 -31.49 14.58 30.48
CA PRO A 163 -32.17 13.86 29.41
C PRO A 163 -31.20 12.90 28.71
N ALA A 164 -31.74 11.89 28.04
CA ALA A 164 -31.02 11.25 26.95
C ALA A 164 -30.93 12.23 25.77
N VAL A 165 -29.76 12.32 25.16
CA VAL A 165 -29.49 13.23 24.04
C VAL A 165 -29.36 12.41 22.76
N GLN A 166 -30.03 12.85 21.71
CA GLN A 166 -29.87 12.32 20.37
C GLN A 166 -29.50 13.46 19.42
N TRP A 167 -28.25 13.48 18.94
CA TRP A 167 -27.83 14.41 17.90
C TRP A 167 -28.63 14.16 16.62
N ARG A 168 -29.11 15.23 15.97
CA ARG A 168 -29.95 15.12 14.77
C ARG A 168 -29.25 15.65 13.53
N ALA A 169 -28.69 16.85 13.60
CA ALA A 169 -28.07 17.49 12.45
C ALA A 169 -27.19 18.67 12.87
N HIS A 170 -26.37 19.12 11.94
CA HIS A 170 -25.82 20.48 11.92
C HIS A 170 -25.86 21.02 10.51
N GLY A 171 -25.69 22.32 10.35
CA GLY A 171 -25.71 22.92 9.03
C GLY A 171 -25.26 24.37 9.04
N VAL A 172 -25.31 24.96 7.85
CA VAL A 172 -25.08 26.39 7.62
C VAL A 172 -26.33 26.91 6.94
N ASP A 173 -26.91 27.99 7.48
CA ASP A 173 -28.03 28.66 6.84
C ASP A 173 -27.52 29.50 5.65
N SER A 174 -27.97 29.20 4.44
CA SER A 174 -27.44 29.83 3.22
C SER A 174 -27.76 31.34 3.12
N ALA A 175 -28.82 31.80 3.79
CA ALA A 175 -29.22 33.20 3.80
C ALA A 175 -28.37 34.06 4.74
N SER A 176 -28.07 33.56 5.95
CA SER A 176 -27.34 34.29 6.99
C SER A 176 -25.85 33.95 7.06
N GLY A 177 -25.45 32.76 6.60
CA GLY A 177 -24.11 32.21 6.80
C GLY A 177 -23.82 31.76 8.24
N GLU A 178 -24.83 31.74 9.11
CA GLU A 178 -24.73 31.26 10.49
C GLU A 178 -24.77 29.72 10.53
N ALA A 179 -23.95 29.12 11.39
CA ALA A 179 -24.03 27.69 11.66
C ALA A 179 -25.16 27.41 12.63
N TRP A 180 -25.76 26.24 12.50
CA TRP A 180 -26.80 25.77 13.40
C TRP A 180 -26.60 24.31 13.76
N LEU A 181 -27.03 23.97 14.98
CA LEU A 181 -26.89 22.65 15.60
C LEU A 181 -28.29 22.17 15.98
N ARG A 182 -28.63 20.91 15.73
CA ARG A 182 -29.94 20.35 16.07
C ARG A 182 -29.80 19.02 16.80
N PHE A 183 -30.48 18.89 17.92
CA PHE A 183 -30.49 17.68 18.75
C PHE A 183 -31.83 17.52 19.48
N GLU A 184 -32.12 16.30 19.91
CA GLU A 184 -33.33 15.95 20.65
C GLU A 184 -32.99 15.57 22.08
N LEU A 185 -33.78 16.08 23.02
CA LEU A 185 -33.76 15.74 24.43
C LEU A 185 -34.94 14.80 24.73
N GLN A 186 -34.65 13.65 25.36
CA GLN A 186 -35.65 12.62 25.65
C GLN A 186 -35.68 12.27 27.14
N ASP A 187 -36.87 12.23 27.73
CA ASP A 187 -37.12 11.68 29.08
C ASP A 187 -38.57 11.23 29.22
N GLY A 188 -38.78 10.01 29.72
CA GLY A 188 -40.13 9.50 30.07
C GLY A 188 -41.19 9.60 28.97
N GLY A 189 -40.80 9.52 27.69
CA GLY A 189 -41.68 9.66 26.53
C GLY A 189 -41.88 11.10 26.03
N GLN A 190 -41.35 12.11 26.73
CA GLN A 190 -41.24 13.47 26.20
C GLN A 190 -40.07 13.55 25.24
N ARG A 191 -40.27 14.26 24.13
CA ARG A 191 -39.24 14.56 23.12
C ARG A 191 -39.30 16.04 22.80
N VAL A 192 -38.18 16.73 22.96
CA VAL A 192 -38.04 18.15 22.64
C VAL A 192 -36.83 18.30 21.75
N VAL A 193 -37.03 18.88 20.57
CA VAL A 193 -35.95 19.21 19.65
C VAL A 193 -35.49 20.64 19.95
N ILE A 194 -34.18 20.80 20.07
CA ILE A 194 -33.52 22.09 20.22
C ILE A 194 -32.70 22.33 18.96
N THR A 195 -32.87 23.50 18.37
CA THR A 195 -31.94 24.04 17.38
C THR A 195 -31.19 25.22 18.01
N GLU A 196 -29.88 25.26 17.86
CA GLU A 196 -28.99 26.27 18.45
C GLU A 196 -28.14 26.95 17.38
N TRP A 197 -28.04 28.27 17.41
CA TRP A 197 -27.19 29.09 16.53
C TRP A 197 -26.14 29.82 17.37
N PRO A 198 -24.91 29.30 17.46
CA PRO A 198 -23.82 29.95 18.17
C PRO A 198 -23.06 30.92 17.26
N GLU A 199 -22.83 32.14 17.74
CA GLU A 199 -22.04 33.17 17.07
C GLU A 199 -21.17 33.95 18.06
N VAL A 200 -20.08 34.55 17.56
CA VAL A 200 -19.20 35.40 18.37
C VAL A 200 -19.42 36.87 18.08
N LEU A 201 -19.57 37.68 19.14
CA LEU A 201 -19.53 39.13 19.11
C LEU A 201 -18.19 39.62 19.66
N ARG A 202 -17.70 40.76 19.17
CA ARG A 202 -16.48 41.40 19.67
C ARG A 202 -16.77 42.79 20.18
N GLU A 203 -16.25 43.08 21.38
CA GLU A 203 -16.26 44.41 21.98
C GLU A 203 -14.86 44.72 22.52
N GLY A 204 -14.04 45.40 21.72
CA GLY A 204 -12.62 45.58 22.05
C GLY A 204 -11.87 44.25 22.10
N SER A 205 -11.25 43.92 23.24
CA SER A 205 -10.59 42.63 23.49
C SER A 205 -11.53 41.54 24.03
N ARG A 206 -12.74 41.93 24.42
CA ARG A 206 -13.77 41.05 24.98
C ARG A 206 -14.45 40.29 23.86
N ILE A 207 -14.82 39.03 24.13
CA ILE A 207 -15.68 38.26 23.23
C ILE A 207 -17.03 37.97 23.90
N GLY A 208 -18.10 37.97 23.12
CA GLY A 208 -19.42 37.54 23.54
C GLY A 208 -19.83 36.29 22.77
N LEU A 209 -20.13 35.19 23.46
CA LEU A 209 -20.76 34.02 22.86
C LEU A 209 -22.28 34.24 22.84
N ARG A 210 -22.81 34.56 21.66
CA ARG A 210 -24.24 34.69 21.40
C ARG A 210 -24.79 33.34 20.98
N ARG A 211 -25.81 32.85 21.66
CA ARG A 211 -26.52 31.61 21.31
C ARG A 211 -28.00 31.88 21.23
N ARG A 212 -28.60 31.56 20.09
CA ARG A 212 -30.05 31.56 19.90
C ARG A 212 -30.53 30.12 19.96
N PHE A 213 -31.65 29.89 20.63
CA PHE A 213 -32.27 28.59 20.77
C PHE A 213 -33.69 28.63 20.23
N GLU A 214 -34.04 27.63 19.43
CA GLU A 214 -35.40 27.34 19.00
C GLU A 214 -35.81 25.99 19.55
N ARG A 215 -37.05 25.94 20.05
CA ARG A 215 -37.63 24.75 20.64
C ARG A 215 -38.80 24.25 19.79
N GLU A 216 -38.76 22.97 19.44
CA GLU A 216 -39.83 22.28 18.73
C GLU A 216 -40.25 21.00 19.49
N GLY A 217 -41.55 20.73 19.56
CA GLY A 217 -42.08 19.51 20.19
C GLY A 217 -42.15 19.53 21.73
N GLY A 218 -42.79 18.49 22.29
CA GLY A 218 -43.18 18.38 23.69
C GLY A 218 -44.37 19.27 24.07
N SER A 219 -45.01 19.03 25.23
CA SER A 219 -46.00 19.99 25.72
C SER A 219 -45.28 21.29 26.10
N ALA A 220 -45.87 22.46 25.81
CA ALA A 220 -45.32 23.76 26.20
C ALA A 220 -45.00 23.84 27.71
N ASP A 221 -45.68 23.01 28.52
CA ASP A 221 -45.54 22.91 29.97
C ASP A 221 -44.39 22.04 30.47
N VAL A 222 -43.58 21.42 29.58
CA VAL A 222 -42.35 20.73 30.00
C VAL A 222 -41.21 21.75 30.09
N PRO A 223 -40.67 22.04 31.29
CA PRO A 223 -39.54 22.93 31.43
C PRO A 223 -38.28 22.26 30.91
N ILE A 224 -37.50 23.02 30.12
CA ILE A 224 -36.16 22.67 29.67
C ILE A 224 -35.21 23.71 30.24
N SER A 225 -34.17 23.25 30.93
CA SER A 225 -33.11 24.11 31.43
C SER A 225 -31.76 23.58 31.01
N MET A 226 -30.74 24.44 31.00
CA MET A 226 -29.36 24.04 30.82
C MET A 226 -28.49 24.72 31.87
N ARG A 227 -27.43 24.04 32.28
CA ARG A 227 -26.36 24.68 33.04
C ARG A 227 -25.68 25.73 32.17
N LEU A 228 -25.54 26.93 32.70
CA LEU A 228 -24.82 28.02 32.04
C LEU A 228 -23.33 27.75 32.04
N ASP A 229 -22.63 28.28 31.04
CA ASP A 229 -21.21 28.03 30.88
C ASP A 229 -20.42 28.74 31.99
N PRO A 230 -19.50 28.05 32.68
CA PRO A 230 -18.74 28.64 33.76
C PRO A 230 -17.77 29.71 33.23
N GLY A 231 -17.51 30.74 34.04
CA GLY A 231 -16.46 31.73 33.76
C GLY A 231 -16.87 32.93 32.90
N ALA A 232 -18.16 33.13 32.62
CA ALA A 232 -18.63 34.37 32.00
C ALA A 232 -18.64 35.54 33.00
N ASP A 233 -18.15 36.70 32.56
CA ASP A 233 -18.06 37.93 33.36
C ASP A 233 -19.38 38.72 33.38
N ALA A 234 -20.16 38.61 32.31
CA ALA A 234 -21.51 39.15 32.22
C ALA A 234 -22.41 38.24 31.38
N LEU A 235 -23.71 38.29 31.66
CA LEU A 235 -24.72 37.48 31.00
C LEU A 235 -25.96 38.32 30.69
N GLU A 236 -26.50 38.15 29.49
CA GLU A 236 -27.78 38.69 29.05
C GLU A 236 -28.63 37.54 28.49
N SER A 237 -29.88 37.44 28.91
CA SER A 237 -30.82 36.46 28.36
C SER A 237 -32.26 36.92 28.52
N ASP A 238 -33.12 36.52 27.58
CA ASP A 238 -34.58 36.64 27.68
C ASP A 238 -35.25 35.39 28.30
N GLY A 239 -34.45 34.37 28.66
CA GLY A 239 -34.90 33.19 29.41
C GLY A 239 -34.94 33.43 30.91
N THR A 240 -35.40 32.44 31.68
CA THR A 240 -35.50 32.55 33.14
C THR A 240 -34.25 31.98 33.81
N LEU A 241 -33.51 32.80 34.55
CA LEU A 241 -32.38 32.37 35.36
C LEU A 241 -32.84 31.63 36.62
N LEU A 242 -32.20 30.49 36.90
CA LEU A 242 -32.43 29.63 38.06
C LEU A 242 -31.13 29.46 38.86
N ASP A 243 -31.25 28.93 40.07
CA ASP A 243 -30.14 28.54 40.95
C ASP A 243 -29.03 29.60 41.01
N ASP A 244 -29.39 30.81 41.45
CA ASP A 244 -28.48 31.96 41.58
C ASP A 244 -27.71 32.29 40.30
N GLY A 245 -28.33 32.04 39.14
CA GLY A 245 -27.74 32.34 37.82
C GLY A 245 -26.82 31.25 37.27
N THR A 246 -26.86 30.03 37.81
CA THR A 246 -26.06 28.89 37.30
C THR A 246 -26.79 28.05 36.25
N ARG A 247 -28.11 28.21 36.12
CA ARG A 247 -28.94 27.53 35.10
C ARG A 247 -29.84 28.52 34.38
N LEU A 248 -30.08 28.26 33.09
CA LEU A 248 -31.03 28.98 32.26
C LEU A 248 -32.18 28.06 31.86
N ARG A 249 -33.42 28.46 32.19
CA ARG A 249 -34.63 27.85 31.65
C ARG A 249 -34.99 28.53 30.33
N LEU A 250 -35.15 27.73 29.29
CA LEU A 250 -35.51 28.21 27.96
C LEU A 250 -37.00 28.59 27.91
N ASN A 251 -37.30 29.61 27.10
CA ASN A 251 -38.66 29.99 26.74
C ASN A 251 -39.32 28.93 25.84
N ALA A 252 -40.64 29.03 25.67
CA ALA A 252 -41.42 28.02 24.95
C ALA A 252 -41.11 27.94 23.43
N ALA A 253 -40.63 29.02 22.82
CA ALA A 253 -40.36 29.10 21.39
C ALA A 253 -38.90 29.48 21.09
N HIS A 254 -38.48 30.69 21.49
CA HIS A 254 -37.15 31.23 21.22
C HIS A 254 -36.50 31.72 22.51
N THR A 255 -35.22 31.42 22.69
CA THR A 255 -34.41 31.98 23.79
C THR A 255 -33.11 32.54 23.23
N HIS A 256 -32.71 33.71 23.69
CA HIS A 256 -31.42 34.32 23.41
C HIS A 256 -30.56 34.30 24.67
N LEU A 257 -29.29 33.95 24.50
CA LEU A 257 -28.27 34.00 25.52
C LEU A 257 -27.03 34.68 24.95
N LEU A 258 -26.49 35.64 25.68
CA LEU A 258 -25.20 36.25 25.41
C LEU A 258 -24.36 36.17 26.67
N GLN A 259 -23.23 35.48 26.58
CA GLN A 259 -22.24 35.38 27.65
C GLN A 259 -20.96 36.08 27.22
N TRP A 260 -20.51 37.02 28.03
CA TRP A 260 -19.30 37.78 27.74
C TRP A 260 -18.10 37.27 28.54
N PHE A 261 -16.94 37.27 27.90
CA PHE A 261 -15.67 36.82 28.45
C PHE A 261 -14.57 37.85 28.19
N ASP A 262 -13.92 38.31 29.25
CA ASP A 262 -12.92 39.39 29.20
C ASP A 262 -11.57 38.88 28.68
N ALA A 263 -11.14 37.68 29.09
CA ALA A 263 -9.87 37.09 28.67
C ALA A 263 -9.87 35.55 28.70
N PRO A 264 -9.10 34.88 27.82
CA PRO A 264 -8.91 33.43 27.87
C PRO A 264 -7.88 33.07 28.94
N LEU A 265 -8.35 32.69 30.12
CA LEU A 265 -7.50 32.49 31.30
C LEU A 265 -6.97 31.07 31.45
N ILE A 266 -7.61 30.07 30.83
CA ILE A 266 -7.27 28.65 30.99
C ILE A 266 -6.23 28.28 29.93
N PRO A 267 -4.97 27.97 30.27
CA PRO A 267 -4.04 27.39 29.31
C PRO A 267 -4.60 26.05 28.83
N ILE A 268 -4.66 25.85 27.51
CA ILE A 268 -4.87 24.50 26.99
C ILE A 268 -3.53 23.79 27.20
N GLU A 269 -3.55 22.68 27.95
CA GLU A 269 -2.35 21.89 28.21
C GLU A 269 -1.77 21.41 26.88
N GLU A 270 -0.71 22.09 26.43
CA GLU A 270 0.22 21.49 25.48
C GLU A 270 0.84 20.28 26.21
N PRO A 271 0.93 19.10 25.57
CA PRO A 271 1.56 17.96 26.20
C PRO A 271 2.92 18.40 26.73
N ALA A 272 3.17 18.18 28.02
CA ALA A 272 4.48 18.47 28.59
C ALA A 272 5.52 17.78 27.70
N PRO A 273 6.60 18.47 27.27
CA PRO A 273 7.64 17.84 26.45
C PRO A 273 8.40 16.71 27.17
N ASP A 274 7.91 16.21 28.31
CA ASP A 274 8.57 15.27 29.21
C ASP A 274 7.66 14.15 29.77
N GLU A 275 6.41 14.01 29.29
CA GLU A 275 5.55 12.85 29.61
C GLU A 275 5.35 11.88 28.44
N SER A 276 6.01 12.09 27.31
CA SER A 276 6.09 11.04 26.29
C SER A 276 6.91 9.88 26.84
N THR A 277 6.31 8.68 26.88
CA THR A 277 7.14 7.50 27.08
C THR A 277 8.15 7.41 25.92
N PRO A 278 9.31 6.77 26.11
CA PRO A 278 10.26 6.49 25.02
C PRO A 278 9.59 5.97 23.72
N LEU A 279 8.48 5.25 23.87
CA LEU A 279 7.71 4.67 22.79
C LEU A 279 6.78 5.66 22.10
N ASP A 280 6.25 6.65 22.82
CA ASP A 280 5.37 7.67 22.24
C ASP A 280 6.16 8.59 21.31
N GLU A 281 7.42 8.90 21.64
CA GLU A 281 8.32 9.66 20.77
C GLU A 281 8.70 8.91 19.49
N LEU A 282 9.02 7.62 19.60
CA LEU A 282 9.30 6.77 18.45
C LEU A 282 8.04 6.54 17.60
N ALA A 283 6.87 6.48 18.23
CA ALA A 283 5.61 6.36 17.52
C ALA A 283 5.26 7.63 16.74
N ALA A 284 5.53 8.82 17.30
CA ALA A 284 5.28 10.10 16.66
C ALA A 284 6.07 10.29 15.35
N GLU A 285 7.25 9.68 15.25
CA GLU A 285 8.12 9.74 14.08
C GLU A 285 7.87 8.57 13.10
N GLY A 286 6.79 7.81 13.32
CA GLY A 286 6.37 6.70 12.46
C GLY A 286 7.18 5.41 12.65
N CYS A 287 8.16 5.39 13.56
CA CYS A 287 9.03 4.22 13.78
C CYS A 287 8.27 3.02 14.34
N SER A 288 7.17 3.25 15.06
CA SER A 288 6.34 2.18 15.61
C SER A 288 5.73 1.29 14.52
N SER A 289 5.48 1.80 13.31
CA SER A 289 4.93 1.05 12.17
C SER A 289 5.68 -0.24 11.86
N CYS A 290 7.00 -0.26 12.11
CA CYS A 290 7.87 -1.39 11.84
C CYS A 290 8.43 -2.03 13.12
N HIS A 291 8.30 -1.42 14.28
CA HIS A 291 9.01 -1.82 15.49
C HIS A 291 8.13 -1.70 16.74
N ASP A 292 8.19 -2.70 17.62
CA ASP A 292 7.48 -2.73 18.91
C ASP A 292 8.48 -2.76 20.07
N LEU A 293 8.05 -2.43 21.29
CA LEU A 293 8.92 -2.45 22.48
C LEU A 293 9.62 -3.81 22.66
N ARG A 294 8.88 -4.92 22.51
CA ARG A 294 9.32 -6.27 22.93
C ARG A 294 9.26 -7.31 21.82
N GLU A 295 8.44 -7.08 20.80
CA GLU A 295 8.22 -8.05 19.73
C GLU A 295 8.67 -7.53 18.37
N ARG A 296 8.96 -8.46 17.47
CA ARG A 296 9.25 -8.15 16.07
C ARG A 296 7.94 -7.86 15.35
N VAL A 297 7.86 -6.73 14.65
CA VAL A 297 6.74 -6.41 13.75
C VAL A 297 7.20 -6.61 12.31
N ALA A 298 7.67 -5.56 11.63
CA ALA A 298 8.39 -5.68 10.36
C ALA A 298 9.92 -5.74 10.62
N GLY A 299 10.41 -4.83 11.45
CA GLY A 299 11.76 -4.81 12.03
C GLY A 299 11.82 -5.41 13.45
N PRO A 300 13.03 -5.63 14.00
CA PRO A 300 13.23 -6.17 15.36
C PRO A 300 12.68 -5.26 16.45
N ALA A 301 12.40 -5.83 17.63
CA ALA A 301 11.90 -5.07 18.77
C ALA A 301 12.92 -4.00 19.22
N TRP A 302 12.44 -2.90 19.82
CA TRP A 302 13.31 -1.86 20.36
C TRP A 302 14.29 -2.40 21.40
N GLN A 303 13.85 -3.33 22.25
CA GLN A 303 14.75 -4.02 23.19
C GLN A 303 15.77 -4.92 22.48
N GLN A 304 15.42 -5.58 21.37
CA GLN A 304 16.37 -6.39 20.59
C GLN A 304 17.42 -5.51 19.90
N ILE A 305 17.02 -4.31 19.48
CA ILE A 305 17.90 -3.30 18.91
C ILE A 305 18.82 -2.75 20.01
N ALA A 306 18.26 -2.37 21.16
CA ALA A 306 19.02 -1.93 22.33
C ALA A 306 20.05 -3.00 22.74
N GLU A 307 19.65 -4.26 22.88
CA GLU A 307 20.53 -5.38 23.20
C GLU A 307 21.61 -5.59 22.14
N ARG A 308 21.24 -5.55 20.85
CA ARG A 308 22.18 -5.71 19.73
C ARG A 308 23.26 -4.63 19.73
N HIS A 309 22.92 -3.42 20.18
CA HIS A 309 23.81 -2.26 20.14
C HIS A 309 24.35 -1.85 21.53
N ALA A 310 23.95 -2.53 22.61
CA ALA A 310 24.45 -2.34 23.97
C ALA A 310 25.86 -2.93 24.19
N GLY A 311 26.29 -3.86 23.31
CA GLY A 311 27.64 -4.42 23.28
C GLY A 311 28.51 -3.72 22.25
N VAL A 312 29.60 -3.09 22.71
CA VAL A 312 30.53 -2.24 21.95
C VAL A 312 31.39 -3.00 20.90
N GLU A 313 30.92 -4.10 20.33
CA GLU A 313 31.70 -4.90 19.35
C GLU A 313 31.29 -4.74 17.88
N ARG A 314 30.32 -3.88 17.57
CA ARG A 314 30.11 -3.35 16.20
C ARG A 314 30.10 -1.83 16.28
N GLY A 315 31.12 -1.18 15.71
CA GLY A 315 31.43 0.25 15.83
C GLY A 315 30.44 1.25 15.22
N ASP A 316 29.15 1.05 15.40
CA ASP A 316 28.13 2.02 15.01
C ASP A 316 27.89 3.00 16.15
N SER A 317 28.31 4.24 15.93
CA SER A 317 27.98 5.32 16.87
C SER A 317 26.48 5.62 16.79
N PRO A 318 25.86 6.18 17.85
CA PRO A 318 24.49 6.69 17.79
C PRO A 318 24.24 7.62 16.59
N ARG A 319 25.26 8.38 16.15
CA ARG A 319 25.21 9.20 14.94
C ARG A 319 25.13 8.39 13.65
N THR A 320 25.91 7.32 13.56
CA THR A 320 25.89 6.40 12.42
C THR A 320 24.54 5.70 12.31
N LEU A 321 23.91 5.37 13.43
CA LEU A 321 22.56 4.83 13.47
C LEU A 321 21.52 5.89 13.04
N ALA A 322 21.68 7.14 13.50
CA ALA A 322 20.80 8.26 13.14
C ALA A 322 20.84 8.57 11.63
N GLU A 323 22.04 8.59 11.04
CA GLU A 323 22.24 8.74 9.58
C GLU A 323 21.48 7.65 8.81
N ARG A 324 21.45 6.42 9.34
CA ARG A 324 20.72 5.30 8.71
C ARG A 324 19.21 5.38 8.87
N ILE A 325 18.71 6.06 9.90
CA ILE A 325 17.28 6.43 9.99
C ILE A 325 16.94 7.40 8.86
N MET A 326 17.78 8.40 8.64
CA MET A 326 17.53 9.42 7.60
C MET A 326 17.66 8.88 6.18
N GLU A 327 18.67 8.05 5.92
CA GLU A 327 19.00 7.53 4.58
C GLU A 327 18.28 6.23 4.22
N GLY A 328 17.67 5.57 5.22
CA GLY A 328 17.19 4.20 5.10
C GLY A 328 18.33 3.20 5.16
N SER A 329 18.00 1.94 5.49
CA SER A 329 19.01 0.88 5.56
C SER A 329 18.38 -0.51 5.52
N VAL A 330 19.16 -1.49 5.06
CA VAL A 330 18.79 -2.91 5.06
C VAL A 330 19.82 -3.69 5.88
N GLY A 331 19.38 -4.69 6.64
CA GLY A 331 20.25 -5.60 7.39
C GLY A 331 20.72 -5.09 8.76
N ARG A 332 20.90 -3.78 8.93
CA ARG A 332 21.49 -3.19 10.15
C ARG A 332 20.54 -3.21 11.35
N TRP A 333 19.34 -2.68 11.16
CA TRP A 333 18.25 -2.77 12.14
C TRP A 333 17.57 -4.13 12.07
N GLY A 334 17.43 -4.74 10.89
CA GLY A 334 16.82 -6.04 10.66
C GLY A 334 16.85 -6.44 9.18
N GLN A 335 16.28 -7.59 8.84
CA GLN A 335 16.24 -8.14 7.47
C GLN A 335 15.29 -7.36 6.54
N VAL A 336 14.27 -6.69 7.11
CA VAL A 336 13.34 -5.85 6.36
C VAL A 336 13.97 -4.46 6.16
N PRO A 337 14.00 -3.92 4.92
CA PRO A 337 14.44 -2.57 4.65
C PRO A 337 13.69 -1.55 5.49
N MET A 338 14.43 -0.71 6.22
CA MET A 338 13.86 0.47 6.86
C MET A 338 13.81 1.61 5.82
N PRO A 339 12.63 2.17 5.52
CA PRO A 339 12.48 3.31 4.64
C PRO A 339 13.33 4.49 5.10
N ALA A 340 13.78 5.33 4.16
CA ALA A 340 14.47 6.56 4.47
C ALA A 340 13.51 7.57 5.13
N HIS A 341 13.97 8.25 6.17
CA HIS A 341 13.30 9.41 6.77
C HIS A 341 14.08 10.71 6.45
N PRO A 342 14.16 11.13 5.17
CA PRO A 342 14.99 12.27 4.77
C PRO A 342 14.51 13.60 5.36
N ASP A 343 13.25 13.67 5.77
CA ASP A 343 12.64 14.84 6.40
C ASP A 343 12.92 14.92 7.92
N LEU A 344 13.54 13.89 8.52
CA LEU A 344 13.87 13.88 9.94
C LEU A 344 15.21 14.60 10.19
N PRO A 345 15.25 15.66 11.02
CA PRO A 345 16.50 16.36 11.32
C PRO A 345 17.51 15.44 12.01
N ALA A 346 18.80 15.55 11.66
CA ALA A 346 19.87 14.70 12.20
C ALA A 346 19.94 14.71 13.74
N GLU A 347 19.70 15.86 14.36
CA GLU A 347 19.65 15.99 15.83
C GLU A 347 18.48 15.20 16.43
N ARG A 348 17.31 15.20 15.76
CA ARG A 348 16.15 14.43 16.20
C ARG A 348 16.36 12.94 15.98
N ALA A 349 16.90 12.54 14.84
CA ALA A 349 17.27 11.15 14.56
C ALA A 349 18.24 10.59 15.61
N LEU A 350 19.22 11.39 16.02
CA LEU A 350 20.17 11.03 17.08
C LEU A 350 19.48 10.83 18.43
N ALA A 351 18.60 11.76 18.83
CA ALA A 351 17.84 11.64 20.08
C ALA A 351 16.97 10.36 20.12
N LEU A 352 16.34 9.99 19.00
CA LEU A 352 15.56 8.75 18.90
C LEU A 352 16.45 7.50 19.07
N VAL A 353 17.63 7.48 18.45
CA VAL A 353 18.58 6.38 18.60
C VAL A 353 19.02 6.24 20.05
N GLU A 354 19.44 7.34 20.67
CA GLU A 354 19.85 7.35 22.08
C GLU A 354 18.74 6.80 22.97
N ARG A 355 17.49 7.16 22.68
CA ARG A 355 16.31 6.66 23.41
C ARG A 355 16.04 5.17 23.22
N VAL A 356 16.22 4.63 22.01
CA VAL A 356 16.11 3.18 21.76
C VAL A 356 17.18 2.42 22.53
N LEU A 357 18.41 2.92 22.58
CA LEU A 357 19.53 2.28 23.27
C LEU A 357 19.37 2.27 24.81
N GLU A 358 18.53 3.14 25.37
CA GLU A 358 18.22 3.19 26.81
C GLU A 358 17.18 2.17 27.28
N MET A 359 16.49 1.47 26.38
CA MET A 359 15.39 0.57 26.76
C MET A 359 15.90 -0.71 27.43
N GLN A 360 15.74 -0.81 28.76
CA GLN A 360 16.17 -1.97 29.56
C GLN A 360 15.50 -3.29 29.13
N SER A 361 16.25 -4.39 29.18
CA SER A 361 15.76 -5.75 28.97
C SER A 361 14.90 -6.20 30.15
N ALA A 362 13.60 -6.35 29.92
CA ALA A 362 12.70 -7.05 30.83
C ALA A 362 12.32 -8.38 30.16
N THR A 363 12.41 -9.49 30.90
CA THR A 363 12.06 -10.82 30.38
C THR A 363 10.62 -10.81 29.85
N PRO A 364 10.38 -11.14 28.56
CA PRO A 364 9.04 -11.12 28.00
C PRO A 364 8.16 -12.17 28.69
N PRO A 365 6.90 -11.86 29.05
CA PRO A 365 5.95 -12.90 29.42
C PRO A 365 5.73 -13.80 28.19
N PRO A 366 5.64 -15.13 28.36
CA PRO A 366 5.52 -16.02 27.22
C PRO A 366 4.17 -15.83 26.51
N PRO A 367 4.15 -15.81 25.16
CA PRO A 367 2.94 -15.97 24.36
C PRO A 367 2.19 -17.24 24.77
N ARG A 368 0.92 -17.13 25.15
CA ARG A 368 0.08 -18.29 25.52
C ARG A 368 -1.06 -18.49 24.55
N ALA A 369 -0.72 -19.06 23.39
CA ALA A 369 -1.61 -19.82 22.49
C ALA A 369 -0.77 -20.58 21.44
N ASP A 370 0.27 -19.92 20.93
CA ASP A 370 1.14 -20.34 19.83
C ASP A 370 2.10 -21.51 20.17
N ARG A 371 2.48 -21.64 21.44
CA ARG A 371 3.47 -22.64 21.89
C ARG A 371 3.11 -24.07 21.47
N ALA A 372 1.84 -24.46 21.65
CA ALA A 372 1.42 -25.83 21.36
C ALA A 372 1.36 -26.13 19.85
N ALA A 373 1.08 -25.15 18.99
CA ALA A 373 1.10 -25.33 17.55
C ALA A 373 2.53 -25.36 17.02
N ARG A 374 3.39 -24.41 17.47
CA ARG A 374 4.82 -24.37 17.11
C ARG A 374 5.64 -25.55 17.60
N GLU A 375 5.24 -26.16 18.72
CA GLU A 375 5.87 -27.39 19.20
C GLU A 375 5.41 -28.63 18.40
N ARG A 376 4.29 -28.55 17.67
CA ARG A 376 3.69 -29.69 16.93
C ARG A 376 3.89 -29.66 15.42
N HIS A 377 4.06 -28.48 14.83
CA HIS A 377 4.05 -28.26 13.38
C HIS A 377 5.21 -27.37 12.95
N ASP A 378 5.78 -27.68 11.80
CA ASP A 378 6.77 -26.81 11.16
C ASP A 378 6.08 -25.58 10.60
N TRP A 379 6.76 -24.43 10.61
CA TRP A 379 6.16 -23.17 10.14
C TRP A 379 7.19 -22.26 9.49
N THR A 380 6.74 -21.45 8.53
CA THR A 380 7.59 -20.50 7.81
C THR A 380 6.82 -19.28 7.32
N TYR A 381 7.49 -18.13 7.25
CA TYR A 381 7.01 -16.95 6.53
C TYR A 381 7.45 -16.94 5.06
N ALA A 382 8.25 -17.93 4.63
CA ALA A 382 8.74 -17.99 3.27
C ALA A 382 7.59 -18.08 2.26
N PHE A 383 7.76 -17.33 1.18
CA PHE A 383 6.93 -17.41 0.01
C PHE A 383 7.84 -17.36 -1.21
N ASP A 384 7.40 -18.01 -2.25
CA ASP A 384 8.04 -18.04 -3.56
C ASP A 384 6.89 -17.91 -4.53
N THR A 385 6.67 -16.69 -4.99
CA THR A 385 5.56 -16.28 -5.87
C THR A 385 6.14 -15.40 -6.97
N GLU A 386 5.46 -15.34 -8.10
CA GLU A 386 5.84 -14.48 -9.21
C GLU A 386 5.57 -13.02 -8.85
N SER A 387 6.25 -12.12 -9.55
CA SER A 387 5.91 -10.71 -9.46
C SER A 387 4.47 -10.48 -9.96
N PRO A 388 3.68 -9.65 -9.26
CA PRO A 388 2.42 -9.18 -9.79
C PRO A 388 2.60 -8.56 -11.19
N PRO A 389 1.57 -8.56 -12.05
CA PRO A 389 1.65 -7.89 -13.34
C PRO A 389 2.15 -6.45 -13.18
N ALA A 390 3.10 -6.02 -14.02
CA ALA A 390 3.67 -4.67 -13.91
C ALA A 390 2.79 -3.57 -14.52
N GLY A 391 1.88 -3.95 -15.42
CA GLY A 391 1.11 -3.02 -16.24
C GLY A 391 -0.40 -3.23 -16.15
N LEU A 392 -1.10 -2.43 -16.94
CA LEU A 392 -2.54 -2.54 -17.16
C LEU A 392 -2.85 -3.87 -17.85
N HIS A 393 -3.91 -4.55 -17.39
CA HIS A 393 -4.39 -5.79 -17.98
C HIS A 393 -4.66 -5.63 -19.49
N PRO A 394 -4.25 -6.57 -20.37
CA PRO A 394 -4.33 -6.41 -21.83
C PRO A 394 -5.74 -6.15 -22.36
N SER A 395 -6.74 -6.73 -21.72
CA SER A 395 -8.17 -6.51 -22.02
C SER A 395 -8.72 -5.15 -21.59
N LEU A 396 -7.93 -4.33 -20.91
CA LEU A 396 -8.35 -3.05 -20.38
C LEU A 396 -7.74 -1.88 -21.15
N SER A 397 -8.55 -0.84 -21.33
CA SER A 397 -8.07 0.53 -21.48
C SER A 397 -8.34 1.32 -20.20
N LEU A 398 -7.59 2.39 -19.99
CA LEU A 398 -7.64 3.22 -18.80
C LEU A 398 -7.82 4.69 -19.19
N VAL A 399 -8.72 5.37 -18.49
CA VAL A 399 -8.99 6.80 -18.65
C VAL A 399 -8.98 7.46 -17.28
N SER A 400 -8.23 8.56 -17.11
CA SER A 400 -8.31 9.34 -15.87
C SER A 400 -9.66 10.06 -15.79
N LEU A 401 -10.33 9.94 -14.65
CA LEU A 401 -11.59 10.65 -14.36
C LEU A 401 -11.37 11.91 -13.51
N ARG A 402 -10.11 12.27 -13.23
CA ARG A 402 -9.78 13.45 -12.42
C ARG A 402 -9.73 14.70 -13.30
N PRO A 403 -10.54 15.72 -13.02
CA PRO A 403 -10.30 17.06 -13.55
C PRO A 403 -8.95 17.60 -13.08
N GLU A 404 -8.39 18.53 -13.85
CA GLU A 404 -7.12 19.18 -13.51
C GLU A 404 -7.21 19.85 -12.13
N GLY A 405 -6.19 19.64 -11.29
CA GLY A 405 -6.13 20.15 -9.92
C GLY A 405 -6.86 19.30 -8.86
N LEU A 406 -7.73 18.37 -9.24
CA LEU A 406 -8.38 17.46 -8.29
C LEU A 406 -7.48 16.25 -7.96
N THR A 407 -7.19 16.05 -6.68
CA THR A 407 -6.35 14.95 -6.17
C THR A 407 -7.08 14.20 -5.03
N PRO A 408 -8.18 13.49 -5.32
CA PRO A 408 -9.05 12.95 -4.29
C PRO A 408 -8.44 11.68 -3.69
N LYS A 409 -8.33 11.63 -2.36
CA LYS A 409 -8.04 10.41 -1.60
C LYS A 409 -9.33 9.61 -1.48
N VAL A 410 -9.68 8.84 -2.50
CA VAL A 410 -11.07 8.36 -2.63
C VAL A 410 -11.43 7.41 -1.49
N GLY A 411 -12.30 7.86 -0.59
CA GLY A 411 -12.83 7.07 0.52
C GLY A 411 -14.13 6.34 0.19
N GLY A 412 -14.88 6.80 -0.82
CA GLY A 412 -16.12 6.18 -1.28
C GLY A 412 -16.61 6.76 -2.60
N MET A 413 -17.38 5.98 -3.35
CA MET A 413 -17.99 6.39 -4.62
C MET A 413 -19.41 5.84 -4.77
N ALA A 414 -20.32 6.62 -5.36
CA ALA A 414 -21.68 6.17 -5.66
C ALA A 414 -22.29 6.93 -6.85
N TRP A 415 -23.13 6.25 -7.63
CA TRP A 415 -23.86 6.87 -8.74
C TRP A 415 -25.13 7.56 -8.26
N LEU A 416 -25.34 8.79 -8.71
CA LEU A 416 -26.66 9.43 -8.67
C LEU A 416 -27.56 8.85 -9.76
N PRO A 417 -28.90 8.89 -9.59
CA PRO A 417 -29.84 8.38 -10.59
C PRO A 417 -29.74 9.06 -11.96
N ASP A 418 -29.19 10.27 -12.01
CA ASP A 418 -28.97 11.05 -13.22
C ASP A 418 -27.63 10.75 -13.92
N GLY A 419 -26.83 9.81 -13.41
CA GLY A 419 -25.56 9.37 -13.98
C GLY A 419 -24.34 10.16 -13.53
N ARG A 420 -24.49 11.15 -12.63
CA ARG A 420 -23.34 11.82 -12.01
C ARG A 420 -22.69 10.94 -10.94
N LEU A 421 -21.37 11.08 -10.75
CA LEU A 421 -20.61 10.30 -9.76
C LEU A 421 -20.37 11.13 -8.50
N VAL A 422 -20.81 10.63 -7.35
CA VAL A 422 -20.42 11.17 -6.04
C VAL A 422 -19.10 10.54 -5.61
N VAL A 423 -18.17 11.35 -5.15
CA VAL A 423 -16.87 10.92 -4.61
C VAL A 423 -16.66 11.59 -3.25
N VAL A 424 -16.40 10.80 -2.21
CA VAL A 424 -15.96 11.33 -0.91
C VAL A 424 -14.47 11.10 -0.73
N SER A 425 -13.79 12.08 -0.12
CA SER A 425 -12.33 12.12 -0.03
C SER A 425 -11.87 12.04 1.43
N TRP A 426 -11.02 11.06 1.73
CA TRP A 426 -10.33 10.88 3.01
C TRP A 426 -9.17 11.88 3.14
N ASP A 427 -9.49 13.17 3.07
CA ASP A 427 -8.55 14.28 3.23
C ASP A 427 -8.88 15.12 4.47
N ARG A 428 -8.00 16.09 4.76
CA ARG A 428 -8.11 17.00 5.90
C ARG A 428 -9.41 17.82 5.95
N ASP A 429 -10.06 18.01 4.81
CA ASP A 429 -11.31 18.77 4.73
C ASP A 429 -12.53 17.85 4.85
N GLY A 430 -12.38 16.54 4.69
CA GLY A 430 -13.51 15.62 4.63
C GLY A 430 -14.48 16.00 3.52
N ALA A 431 -13.97 16.20 2.30
CA ALA A 431 -14.76 16.75 1.21
C ALA A 431 -15.60 15.68 0.47
N ALA A 432 -16.74 16.12 -0.06
CA ALA A 432 -17.53 15.38 -1.04
C ALA A 432 -17.64 16.16 -2.35
N PHE A 433 -17.55 15.45 -3.47
CA PHE A 433 -17.59 16.01 -4.82
C PHE A 433 -18.63 15.29 -5.66
N VAL A 434 -19.16 16.00 -6.65
CA VAL A 434 -19.91 15.43 -7.77
C VAL A 434 -19.09 15.63 -9.03
N ILE A 435 -18.84 14.53 -9.76
CA ILE A 435 -18.21 14.54 -11.07
C ILE A 435 -19.30 14.52 -12.14
N GLU A 436 -19.25 15.52 -13.01
CA GLU A 436 -20.23 15.82 -14.05
C GLU A 436 -19.60 15.74 -15.44
N GLY A 437 -20.44 15.62 -16.47
CA GLY A 437 -20.01 15.62 -17.88
C GLY A 437 -19.63 14.26 -18.43
N TRP A 438 -19.88 13.18 -17.70
CA TRP A 438 -19.63 11.82 -18.19
C TRP A 438 -20.71 11.38 -19.19
N ASN A 439 -20.28 10.90 -20.36
CA ASN A 439 -21.15 10.39 -21.43
C ASN A 439 -20.60 9.11 -22.09
N GLY A 440 -19.75 8.34 -21.39
CA GLY A 440 -19.09 7.16 -21.95
C GLY A 440 -17.89 7.47 -22.86
N VAL A 441 -17.58 8.73 -23.16
CA VAL A 441 -16.45 9.15 -24.01
C VAL A 441 -15.53 10.08 -23.20
N PRO A 442 -14.20 10.09 -23.44
CA PRO A 442 -13.34 11.14 -22.88
C PRO A 442 -13.83 12.53 -23.32
N GLY A 443 -14.30 13.32 -22.36
CA GLY A 443 -14.75 14.70 -22.53
C GLY A 443 -14.27 15.58 -21.37
N GLU A 444 -14.61 16.87 -21.37
CA GLU A 444 -14.29 17.77 -20.23
C GLU A 444 -15.12 17.38 -19.00
N LEU A 445 -14.56 16.52 -18.16
CA LEU A 445 -15.12 16.23 -16.83
C LEU A 445 -15.01 17.46 -15.94
N ARG A 446 -16.05 17.71 -15.14
CA ARG A 446 -16.06 18.79 -14.16
C ARG A 446 -16.29 18.20 -12.78
N ALA A 447 -15.52 18.64 -11.80
CA ALA A 447 -15.74 18.30 -10.41
C ALA A 447 -16.32 19.52 -9.70
N ARG A 448 -17.38 19.32 -8.95
CA ARG A 448 -17.98 20.34 -8.09
C ARG A 448 -17.97 19.82 -6.66
N ARG A 449 -17.35 20.56 -5.74
CA ARG A 449 -17.46 20.26 -4.31
C ARG A 449 -18.90 20.50 -3.88
N ILE A 450 -19.46 19.56 -3.12
CA ILE A 450 -20.82 19.59 -2.60
C ILE A 450 -20.87 19.59 -1.07
N ALA A 451 -19.81 19.16 -0.39
CA ALA A 451 -19.73 19.14 1.07
C ALA A 451 -18.27 19.18 1.55
N GLU A 452 -18.09 19.53 2.82
CA GLU A 452 -16.82 19.52 3.56
C GLU A 452 -17.10 19.42 5.06
N GLY A 453 -16.07 19.18 5.87
CA GLY A 453 -16.20 19.04 7.32
C GLY A 453 -16.47 17.62 7.82
N LEU A 454 -16.43 16.60 6.95
CA LEU A 454 -16.71 15.20 7.32
C LEU A 454 -15.50 14.53 7.98
N HIS A 455 -15.73 13.67 8.98
CA HIS A 455 -14.66 12.98 9.69
C HIS A 455 -14.35 11.62 9.10
N GLU A 456 -13.21 11.53 8.41
CA GLU A 456 -12.71 10.33 7.76
C GLU A 456 -13.78 9.64 6.87
N PRO A 457 -14.30 10.33 5.84
CA PRO A 457 -15.38 9.78 5.03
C PRO A 457 -14.86 8.62 4.17
N LEU A 458 -15.04 7.40 4.67
CA LEU A 458 -14.55 6.15 4.08
C LEU A 458 -15.69 5.31 3.49
N GLY A 459 -16.78 5.97 3.13
CA GLY A 459 -17.88 5.37 2.40
C GLY A 459 -18.98 6.33 1.98
N VAL A 460 -19.63 6.04 0.87
CA VAL A 460 -20.83 6.77 0.41
C VAL A 460 -21.77 5.82 -0.30
N ALA A 461 -23.07 6.02 -0.12
CA ALA A 461 -24.13 5.36 -0.86
C ALA A 461 -25.18 6.37 -1.29
N VAL A 462 -25.84 6.08 -2.42
CA VAL A 462 -27.01 6.82 -2.88
C VAL A 462 -28.24 5.93 -2.75
N ALA A 463 -29.27 6.42 -2.06
CA ALA A 463 -30.55 5.74 -1.92
C ALA A 463 -31.68 6.74 -2.16
N ASP A 464 -32.61 6.41 -3.07
CA ASP A 464 -33.72 7.29 -3.47
C ASP A 464 -33.28 8.70 -3.92
N GLY A 465 -32.09 8.82 -4.53
CA GLY A 465 -31.50 10.09 -4.96
C GLY A 465 -30.77 10.86 -3.86
N GLU A 466 -30.78 10.37 -2.63
CA GLU A 466 -30.18 11.00 -1.46
C GLU A 466 -28.78 10.45 -1.18
N ILE A 467 -27.87 11.30 -0.71
CA ILE A 467 -26.47 10.95 -0.48
C ILE A 467 -26.26 10.66 1.01
N TYR A 468 -25.72 9.49 1.32
CA TYR A 468 -25.36 9.06 2.67
C TYR A 468 -23.87 8.77 2.75
N VAL A 469 -23.18 9.34 3.74
CA VAL A 469 -21.74 9.20 3.93
C VAL A 469 -21.44 8.48 5.24
N MET A 470 -20.59 7.45 5.18
CA MET A 470 -20.00 6.81 6.36
C MET A 470 -18.84 7.66 6.87
N GLN A 471 -18.96 8.12 8.10
CA GLN A 471 -17.87 8.68 8.89
C GLN A 471 -17.45 7.67 9.94
N LYS A 472 -16.30 7.90 10.57
CA LYS A 472 -15.82 7.07 11.71
C LYS A 472 -16.88 6.86 12.81
N GLN A 473 -17.73 7.86 13.02
CA GLN A 473 -18.59 7.97 14.21
C GLN A 473 -20.09 7.98 13.90
N GLU A 474 -20.49 8.13 12.64
CA GLU A 474 -21.90 8.19 12.23
C GLU A 474 -22.08 7.94 10.73
N ILE A 475 -23.32 7.69 10.32
CA ILE A 475 -23.77 7.86 8.93
C ILE A 475 -24.53 9.17 8.83
N THR A 476 -24.17 9.99 7.84
CA THR A 476 -24.72 11.33 7.62
C THR A 476 -25.37 11.42 6.25
N ARG A 477 -26.61 11.89 6.20
CA ARG A 477 -27.29 12.32 4.97
C ARG A 477 -26.91 13.76 4.67
N LEU A 478 -26.48 14.01 3.44
CA LEU A 478 -26.19 15.36 2.94
C LEU A 478 -27.43 15.92 2.27
N ILE A 479 -27.87 17.11 2.69
CA ILE A 479 -29.09 17.76 2.20
C ILE A 479 -28.77 19.18 1.74
N ASP A 480 -29.20 19.48 0.52
CA ASP A 480 -29.17 20.79 -0.12
C ASP A 480 -30.61 21.33 -0.13
N HIS A 481 -30.87 22.40 0.63
CA HIS A 481 -32.21 22.95 0.83
C HIS A 481 -32.60 23.95 -0.26
N ASP A 482 -31.63 24.64 -0.87
CA ASP A 482 -31.88 25.71 -1.84
C ASP A 482 -31.53 25.36 -3.29
N GLY A 483 -30.94 24.18 -3.52
CA GLY A 483 -30.62 23.65 -4.83
C GLY A 483 -29.40 24.32 -5.47
N ASP A 484 -28.57 25.03 -4.70
CA ASP A 484 -27.32 25.62 -5.20
C ASP A 484 -26.23 24.56 -5.44
N GLY A 485 -26.51 23.31 -5.06
CA GLY A 485 -25.65 22.16 -5.21
C GLY A 485 -24.67 21.96 -4.06
N TRP A 486 -24.81 22.69 -2.95
CA TRP A 486 -24.00 22.57 -1.75
C TRP A 486 -24.82 22.01 -0.59
N THR A 487 -24.15 21.35 0.34
CA THR A 487 -24.79 20.77 1.52
C THR A 487 -25.02 21.85 2.57
N ASP A 488 -26.29 22.15 2.83
CA ASP A 488 -26.72 23.05 3.90
C ASP A 488 -26.92 22.30 5.22
N GLU A 489 -27.38 21.05 5.16
CA GLU A 489 -27.68 20.22 6.33
C GLU A 489 -26.95 18.87 6.26
N TYR A 490 -26.20 18.59 7.32
CA TYR A 490 -25.54 17.31 7.61
C TYR A 490 -26.39 16.58 8.66
N ARG A 491 -27.35 15.78 8.19
CA ARG A 491 -28.31 15.07 9.04
C ARG A 491 -27.80 13.70 9.44
N THR A 492 -27.71 13.43 10.74
CA THR A 492 -27.34 12.12 11.26
C THR A 492 -28.47 11.12 11.00
N LEU A 493 -28.17 10.06 10.25
CA LEU A 493 -29.06 8.90 10.12
C LEU A 493 -28.91 7.98 11.33
N SER A 494 -27.67 7.65 11.67
CA SER A 494 -27.37 6.75 12.79
C SER A 494 -25.97 6.99 13.32
N ASN A 495 -25.82 6.82 14.63
CA ASN A 495 -24.56 6.90 15.34
C ASN A 495 -24.57 5.94 16.55
N ASP A 496 -25.22 4.78 16.40
CA ASP A 496 -25.52 3.85 17.51
C ASP A 496 -24.34 2.95 17.94
N TRP A 497 -23.17 3.06 17.31
CA TRP A 497 -21.96 2.31 17.71
C TRP A 497 -21.00 3.16 18.54
N GLN A 498 -20.26 2.55 19.46
CA GLN A 498 -19.25 3.26 20.22
C GLN A 498 -18.06 3.69 19.36
N ALA A 499 -17.51 4.88 19.65
CA ALA A 499 -16.30 5.38 19.00
C ALA A 499 -15.26 5.86 20.02
N THR A 500 -13.99 5.83 19.63
CA THR A 500 -12.88 6.44 20.37
C THR A 500 -12.07 7.34 19.44
N SER A 501 -11.06 8.02 19.97
CA SER A 501 -10.09 8.80 19.20
C SER A 501 -8.98 7.95 18.56
N ASN A 502 -9.04 6.61 18.64
CA ASN A 502 -8.02 5.77 18.06
C ASN A 502 -7.99 5.89 16.53
N PHE A 503 -6.82 6.18 15.95
CA PHE A 503 -6.64 6.45 14.51
C PHE A 503 -7.05 5.31 13.56
N HIS A 504 -7.24 4.09 14.05
CA HIS A 504 -7.48 2.90 13.23
C HIS A 504 -8.92 2.36 13.36
N GLU A 505 -9.75 3.00 14.18
CA GLU A 505 -11.14 2.63 14.42
C GLU A 505 -12.08 3.10 13.29
N PHE A 506 -11.68 2.85 12.04
CA PHE A 506 -12.37 3.26 10.83
C PHE A 506 -13.80 2.72 10.71
N GLY A 507 -14.63 3.49 10.02
CA GLY A 507 -15.92 3.08 9.51
C GLY A 507 -15.88 2.91 8.00
N PHE A 508 -16.03 1.69 7.50
CA PHE A 508 -16.00 1.38 6.07
C PHE A 508 -17.40 1.14 5.51
N GLY A 509 -17.61 1.48 4.24
CA GLY A 509 -18.93 1.40 3.62
C GLY A 509 -19.03 2.26 2.37
N LEU A 510 -20.22 2.64 1.91
CA LEU A 510 -21.53 2.06 2.26
C LEU A 510 -22.04 1.31 1.04
N ALA A 511 -22.72 0.21 1.27
CA ALA A 511 -23.49 -0.45 0.22
C ALA A 511 -24.99 -0.30 0.53
N HIS A 512 -25.81 0.00 -0.47
CA HIS A 512 -27.26 0.17 -0.31
C HIS A 512 -28.00 -1.01 -0.94
N HIS A 513 -28.90 -1.64 -0.17
CA HIS A 513 -29.82 -2.66 -0.66
C HIS A 513 -31.13 -2.66 0.11
N GLN A 514 -32.27 -2.67 -0.60
CA GLN A 514 -33.61 -2.88 -0.03
C GLN A 514 -33.92 -2.02 1.21
N GLY A 515 -33.60 -0.72 1.18
CA GLY A 515 -33.89 0.19 2.29
C GLY A 515 -32.90 0.11 3.46
N PHE A 516 -31.79 -0.62 3.30
CA PHE A 516 -30.72 -0.72 4.29
C PHE A 516 -29.39 -0.24 3.71
N LEU A 517 -28.60 0.42 4.57
CA LEU A 517 -27.20 0.72 4.33
C LEU A 517 -26.34 -0.27 5.09
N TYR A 518 -25.32 -0.82 4.45
CA TYR A 518 -24.41 -1.80 5.04
C TYR A 518 -23.02 -1.18 5.18
N GLY A 519 -22.38 -1.43 6.32
CA GLY A 519 -21.05 -0.93 6.65
C GLY A 519 -20.31 -1.88 7.60
N ALA A 520 -19.06 -1.56 7.88
CA ALA A 520 -18.20 -2.36 8.74
C ALA A 520 -17.32 -1.48 9.64
N LEU A 521 -17.02 -1.97 10.84
CA LEU A 521 -16.27 -1.25 11.87
C LEU A 521 -14.93 -1.94 12.14
N SER A 522 -13.83 -1.22 11.87
CA SER A 522 -12.47 -1.63 12.18
C SER A 522 -12.18 -1.56 13.69
N VAL A 523 -11.21 -2.35 14.14
CA VAL A 523 -10.80 -2.42 15.55
C VAL A 523 -9.81 -1.32 15.93
N CYS A 524 -9.67 -1.08 17.23
CA CYS A 524 -8.62 -0.24 17.77
C CYS A 524 -7.25 -0.89 17.54
N VAL A 525 -6.30 -0.10 17.03
CA VAL A 525 -4.93 -0.54 16.78
C VAL A 525 -3.96 0.46 17.41
N LEU A 526 -2.93 -0.05 18.07
CA LEU A 526 -1.85 0.74 18.63
C LEU A 526 -0.91 1.22 17.52
N PRO A 527 -0.18 2.33 17.71
CA PRO A 527 0.93 2.66 16.82
C PRO A 527 1.84 1.43 16.66
N GLY A 528 2.09 1.04 15.40
CA GLY A 528 2.82 -0.20 15.08
C GLY A 528 1.98 -1.42 14.74
N GLY A 529 0.67 -1.28 14.63
CA GLY A 529 -0.17 -2.28 13.97
C GLY A 529 -0.70 -3.39 14.89
N LYS A 530 -0.30 -3.48 16.16
CA LYS A 530 -0.92 -4.42 17.11
C LYS A 530 -2.30 -3.96 17.53
N SER A 531 -3.26 -4.87 17.63
CA SER A 531 -4.59 -4.55 18.13
C SER A 531 -4.53 -4.09 19.60
N CYS A 532 -5.35 -3.09 19.96
CA CYS A 532 -5.49 -2.67 21.35
C CYS A 532 -5.97 -3.85 22.22
N PRO A 533 -5.45 -4.03 23.44
CA PRO A 533 -5.88 -5.13 24.32
C PRO A 533 -7.39 -5.11 24.58
N GLU A 534 -7.91 -3.91 24.87
CA GLU A 534 -9.33 -3.66 25.05
C GLU A 534 -9.94 -3.07 23.78
N GLN A 535 -11.12 -3.57 23.43
CA GLN A 535 -11.86 -3.19 22.23
C GLN A 535 -13.26 -2.76 22.63
N ARG A 536 -13.82 -1.76 21.93
CA ARG A 536 -15.24 -1.46 22.11
C ARG A 536 -16.08 -2.62 21.58
N PRO A 537 -17.20 -2.97 22.25
CA PRO A 537 -17.99 -4.16 21.89
C PRO A 537 -18.48 -4.19 20.44
N ASP A 538 -18.61 -3.02 19.81
CA ASP A 538 -19.16 -2.88 18.46
C ASP A 538 -18.10 -3.03 17.36
N ARG A 539 -16.80 -2.99 17.71
CA ARG A 539 -15.71 -3.07 16.73
C ARG A 539 -15.47 -4.50 16.25
N GLY A 540 -14.90 -4.63 15.05
CA GLY A 540 -14.65 -5.91 14.41
C GLY A 540 -15.94 -6.58 13.92
N LYS A 541 -16.92 -5.78 13.48
CA LYS A 541 -18.25 -6.21 13.08
C LYS A 541 -18.70 -5.58 11.77
N VAL A 542 -19.58 -6.30 11.07
CA VAL A 542 -20.33 -5.81 9.92
C VAL A 542 -21.77 -5.55 10.38
N PHE A 543 -22.37 -4.46 9.93
CA PHE A 543 -23.69 -4.02 10.35
C PHE A 543 -24.55 -3.56 9.17
N ARG A 544 -25.86 -3.47 9.40
CA ARG A 544 -26.79 -2.75 8.54
C ARG A 544 -27.54 -1.69 9.33
N VAL A 545 -28.00 -0.66 8.64
CA VAL A 545 -28.79 0.45 9.18
C VAL A 545 -30.05 0.61 8.35
N SER A 546 -31.20 0.67 9.01
CA SER A 546 -32.46 0.96 8.34
C SER A 546 -32.51 2.42 7.89
N LEU A 547 -32.79 2.67 6.61
CA LEU A 547 -33.04 4.04 6.12
C LEU A 547 -34.32 4.65 6.73
N ALA A 548 -35.26 3.81 7.16
CA ALA A 548 -36.54 4.26 7.70
C ALA A 548 -36.45 4.65 9.18
N SER A 549 -35.72 3.87 10.00
CA SER A 549 -35.63 4.08 11.46
C SER A 549 -34.28 4.61 11.95
N GLY A 550 -33.20 4.43 11.18
CA GLY A 550 -31.83 4.69 11.63
C GLY A 550 -31.26 3.60 12.56
N GLU A 551 -32.03 2.55 12.86
CA GLU A 551 -31.60 1.48 13.78
C GLU A 551 -30.50 0.62 13.16
N VAL A 552 -29.50 0.30 13.98
CA VAL A 552 -28.35 -0.55 13.62
C VAL A 552 -28.60 -2.00 14.04
N GLU A 553 -28.30 -2.92 13.13
CA GLU A 553 -28.22 -4.35 13.42
C GLU A 553 -26.83 -4.88 13.05
N PHE A 554 -26.14 -5.49 14.01
CA PHE A 554 -24.87 -6.16 13.76
C PHE A 554 -25.11 -7.56 13.20
N LEU A 555 -24.58 -7.80 12.00
CA LEU A 555 -24.84 -9.02 11.23
C LEU A 555 -23.80 -10.10 11.50
N ALA A 556 -22.53 -9.73 11.64
CA ALA A 556 -21.44 -10.68 11.86
C ALA A 556 -20.30 -10.05 12.67
N SER A 557 -19.41 -10.89 13.19
CA SER A 557 -18.31 -10.48 14.06
C SER A 557 -17.01 -11.24 13.77
N GLY A 558 -15.93 -10.87 14.45
CA GLY A 558 -14.63 -11.52 14.31
C GLY A 558 -13.85 -11.04 13.09
N PHE A 559 -14.03 -9.77 12.74
CA PHE A 559 -13.21 -9.04 11.76
C PHE A 559 -12.16 -8.21 12.48
N ARG A 560 -11.02 -7.94 11.83
CA ARG A 560 -10.01 -7.00 12.35
C ARG A 560 -10.16 -5.62 11.71
N THR A 561 -9.98 -5.56 10.39
CA THR A 561 -10.05 -4.33 9.59
C THR A 561 -10.76 -4.64 8.27
N PRO A 562 -12.10 -4.65 8.28
CA PRO A 562 -12.90 -5.01 7.11
C PRO A 562 -13.00 -3.84 6.10
N ASN A 563 -11.94 -3.59 5.32
CA ASN A 563 -11.83 -2.42 4.44
C ASN A 563 -12.68 -2.52 3.16
N GLY A 564 -13.99 -2.41 3.33
CA GLY A 564 -14.94 -2.27 2.24
C GLY A 564 -15.91 -3.44 2.14
N ILE A 565 -17.06 -3.14 1.55
CA ILE A 565 -18.20 -4.03 1.46
C ILE A 565 -18.79 -3.97 0.04
N GLY A 566 -18.97 -5.13 -0.56
CA GLY A 566 -19.53 -5.30 -1.89
C GLY A 566 -20.87 -6.02 -1.83
N LEU A 567 -21.81 -5.61 -2.67
CA LEU A 567 -23.07 -6.30 -2.88
C LEU A 567 -23.09 -6.97 -4.24
N ALA A 568 -23.56 -8.21 -4.27
CA ALA A 568 -23.96 -8.87 -5.50
C ALA A 568 -25.40 -8.50 -5.87
N ALA A 569 -25.78 -8.73 -7.13
CA ALA A 569 -27.12 -8.46 -7.62
C ALA A 569 -28.22 -9.27 -6.90
N ASP A 570 -27.89 -10.42 -6.34
CA ASP A 570 -28.80 -11.26 -5.55
C ASP A 570 -28.91 -10.85 -4.08
N GLY A 571 -28.21 -9.79 -3.67
CA GLY A 571 -28.17 -9.30 -2.29
C GLY A 571 -27.08 -9.95 -1.42
N SER A 572 -26.29 -10.87 -1.95
CA SER A 572 -25.13 -11.44 -1.24
C SER A 572 -24.12 -10.34 -0.90
N ILE A 573 -23.60 -10.38 0.32
CA ILE A 573 -22.63 -9.40 0.81
C ILE A 573 -21.25 -10.04 0.85
N TYR A 574 -20.27 -9.34 0.27
CA TYR A 574 -18.86 -9.72 0.31
C TYR A 574 -18.04 -8.68 1.06
N VAL A 575 -17.12 -9.16 1.90
CA VAL A 575 -16.25 -8.32 2.73
C VAL A 575 -14.84 -8.85 2.63
N THR A 576 -13.88 -7.96 2.48
CA THR A 576 -12.46 -8.27 2.65
C THR A 576 -12.01 -7.84 4.05
N ASP A 577 -11.08 -8.58 4.66
CA ASP A 577 -10.57 -8.29 6.00
C ASP A 577 -9.03 -8.30 6.00
N ASN A 578 -8.39 -7.33 6.66
CA ASN A 578 -6.94 -7.16 6.60
C ASN A 578 -6.24 -7.85 7.78
N GLN A 579 -5.17 -8.60 7.48
CA GLN A 579 -4.39 -9.37 8.47
C GLN A 579 -3.76 -8.52 9.57
N GLY A 580 -3.38 -9.19 10.65
CA GLY A 580 -2.56 -8.65 11.71
C GLY A 580 -2.43 -9.67 12.83
N ASP A 581 -2.38 -9.21 14.08
CA ASP A 581 -2.46 -10.11 15.22
C ASP A 581 -3.83 -10.79 15.28
N TRP A 582 -3.82 -12.08 15.58
CA TRP A 582 -4.95 -13.01 15.65
C TRP A 582 -5.74 -13.20 14.35
N LEU A 583 -5.34 -12.54 13.27
CA LEU A 583 -5.83 -12.74 11.92
C LEU A 583 -4.64 -13.01 10.99
N PRO A 584 -4.27 -14.29 10.80
CA PRO A 584 -2.96 -14.66 10.25
C PRO A 584 -2.76 -14.30 8.77
N ALA A 585 -3.83 -14.17 8.00
CA ALA A 585 -3.77 -13.71 6.63
C ALA A 585 -5.06 -12.94 6.30
N SER A 586 -4.99 -12.11 5.27
CA SER A 586 -6.15 -11.38 4.77
C SER A 586 -7.19 -12.37 4.24
N LYS A 587 -8.45 -11.94 4.15
CA LYS A 587 -9.55 -12.84 3.74
C LYS A 587 -10.53 -12.17 2.79
N LEU A 588 -11.17 -12.96 1.94
CA LEU A 588 -12.45 -12.64 1.30
C LEU A 588 -13.55 -13.51 1.93
N ILE A 589 -14.65 -12.88 2.31
CA ILE A 589 -15.74 -13.49 3.07
C ILE A 589 -17.06 -13.20 2.36
N ARG A 590 -17.90 -14.23 2.17
CA ARG A 590 -19.34 -14.06 1.93
C ARG A 590 -20.01 -13.99 3.30
N LEU A 591 -20.70 -12.89 3.59
CA LEU A 591 -21.29 -12.65 4.89
C LEU A 591 -22.50 -13.57 5.12
N GLU A 592 -22.55 -14.19 6.30
CA GLU A 592 -23.71 -14.93 6.79
C GLU A 592 -24.16 -14.33 8.12
N ALA A 593 -25.46 -14.07 8.29
CA ALA A 593 -25.95 -13.46 9.53
C ALA A 593 -25.67 -14.38 10.73
N GLY A 594 -25.14 -13.81 11.82
CA GLY A 594 -24.73 -14.52 13.02
C GLY A 594 -23.34 -15.17 12.95
N SER A 595 -22.61 -15.04 11.84
CA SER A 595 -21.29 -15.67 11.68
C SER A 595 -20.20 -15.00 12.52
N PHE A 596 -19.15 -15.78 12.78
CA PHE A 596 -17.92 -15.33 13.43
C PHE A 596 -16.72 -15.69 12.55
N HIS A 597 -15.88 -14.72 12.16
CA HIS A 597 -14.82 -14.92 11.14
C HIS A 597 -13.39 -15.02 11.69
N GLY A 598 -13.25 -15.30 12.98
CA GLY A 598 -12.03 -15.87 13.54
C GLY A 598 -11.15 -14.90 14.32
N TRP A 599 -11.18 -13.60 14.04
CA TRP A 599 -10.40 -12.62 14.82
C TRP A 599 -10.99 -12.43 16.22
N ARG A 600 -10.13 -12.29 17.24
CA ARG A 600 -10.51 -12.04 18.63
C ARG A 600 -9.68 -10.90 19.20
N SER A 601 -10.28 -10.13 20.11
CA SER A 601 -9.52 -9.16 20.89
C SER A 601 -8.46 -9.87 21.74
N PRO A 602 -7.31 -9.24 22.01
CA PRO A 602 -6.31 -9.82 22.91
C PRO A 602 -6.86 -10.10 24.33
N ALA A 603 -7.85 -9.34 24.81
CA ALA A 603 -8.50 -9.57 26.10
C ALA A 603 -9.48 -10.75 26.14
N ASP A 604 -10.13 -11.10 25.03
CA ASP A 604 -11.12 -12.18 24.96
C ASP A 604 -10.54 -13.53 24.50
N ARG A 605 -9.20 -13.62 24.34
CA ARG A 605 -8.49 -14.78 23.78
C ARG A 605 -8.67 -16.10 24.54
N GLU A 606 -8.98 -16.05 25.83
CA GLU A 606 -9.13 -17.24 26.69
C GLU A 606 -10.57 -17.77 26.76
N ARG A 607 -11.54 -17.07 26.16
CA ARG A 607 -12.93 -17.53 26.15
C ARG A 607 -13.12 -18.57 25.04
N PRO A 608 -13.73 -19.74 25.32
CA PRO A 608 -14.12 -20.67 24.25
C PRO A 608 -15.12 -19.94 23.36
N GLY A 609 -14.68 -19.54 22.19
CA GLY A 609 -15.52 -18.77 21.30
C GLY A 609 -16.31 -19.64 20.34
N ALA A 610 -17.29 -19.02 19.68
CA ALA A 610 -18.01 -19.61 18.58
C ALA A 610 -17.04 -20.19 17.53
N ALA A 611 -17.44 -21.29 16.91
CA ALA A 611 -16.72 -21.89 15.79
C ALA A 611 -16.54 -20.82 14.71
N SER A 612 -15.29 -20.66 14.22
CA SER A 612 -15.01 -19.72 13.14
C SER A 612 -15.61 -20.25 11.84
N THR A 613 -16.40 -19.43 11.17
CA THR A 613 -16.80 -19.67 9.79
C THR A 613 -15.55 -19.52 8.91
N PRO A 614 -15.20 -20.52 8.07
CA PRO A 614 -14.06 -20.41 7.18
C PRO A 614 -14.28 -19.29 6.14
N PRO A 615 -13.22 -18.59 5.72
CA PRO A 615 -13.36 -17.60 4.65
C PRO A 615 -13.59 -18.30 3.30
N ALA A 616 -14.14 -17.56 2.35
CA ALA A 616 -14.23 -18.00 0.96
C ALA A 616 -12.82 -18.08 0.34
N LEU A 617 -11.98 -17.09 0.65
CA LEU A 617 -10.56 -17.08 0.28
C LEU A 617 -9.71 -16.58 1.45
N TRP A 618 -8.61 -17.26 1.71
CA TRP A 618 -7.43 -16.67 2.32
C TRP A 618 -6.62 -15.93 1.25
N LEU A 619 -6.08 -14.79 1.63
CA LEU A 619 -5.25 -13.92 0.81
C LEU A 619 -3.88 -13.80 1.50
N PRO A 620 -2.94 -14.71 1.19
CA PRO A 620 -1.62 -14.75 1.82
C PRO A 620 -0.85 -13.43 1.71
N GLN A 621 -0.26 -13.05 2.84
CA GLN A 621 0.48 -11.80 3.01
C GLN A 621 1.72 -11.75 2.11
N SER A 622 1.97 -10.59 1.50
CA SER A 622 3.10 -10.32 0.59
C SER A 622 3.10 -11.14 -0.70
N GLU A 623 2.05 -11.93 -0.94
CA GLU A 623 1.85 -12.71 -2.15
C GLU A 623 0.70 -12.09 -2.95
N ILE A 624 -0.55 -12.37 -2.56
CA ILE A 624 -1.75 -11.91 -3.26
C ILE A 624 -2.48 -10.77 -2.54
N GLY A 625 -2.20 -10.52 -1.25
CA GLY A 625 -2.86 -9.43 -0.53
C GLY A 625 -2.15 -9.02 0.76
N ASN A 626 -2.24 -7.74 1.09
CA ASN A 626 -1.77 -7.15 2.34
C ASN A 626 -2.81 -6.22 2.95
N SER A 627 -3.54 -5.48 2.12
CA SER A 627 -4.59 -4.57 2.54
C SER A 627 -5.70 -4.60 1.50
N PRO A 628 -6.34 -5.77 1.27
CA PRO A 628 -7.41 -5.88 0.29
C PRO A 628 -8.57 -4.96 0.64
N THR A 629 -9.22 -4.45 -0.40
CA THR A 629 -10.23 -3.40 -0.29
C THR A 629 -11.59 -3.84 -0.84
N GLN A 630 -12.49 -2.91 -1.12
CA GLN A 630 -13.89 -3.19 -1.46
C GLN A 630 -14.01 -4.21 -2.60
N PRO A 631 -14.70 -5.34 -2.37
CA PRO A 631 -15.00 -6.29 -3.43
C PRO A 631 -16.11 -5.77 -4.36
N LEU A 632 -16.01 -6.11 -5.64
CA LEU A 632 -16.97 -5.79 -6.70
C LEU A 632 -17.31 -7.07 -7.47
N VAL A 633 -18.57 -7.48 -7.48
CA VAL A 633 -19.05 -8.59 -8.31
C VAL A 633 -19.33 -8.08 -9.72
N LEU A 634 -18.69 -8.68 -10.73
CA LEU A 634 -18.85 -8.22 -12.11
C LEU A 634 -20.17 -8.68 -12.73
N SER A 635 -20.98 -7.72 -13.21
CA SER A 635 -22.26 -8.01 -13.86
C SER A 635 -22.12 -8.50 -15.32
N GLY A 636 -21.01 -8.12 -15.96
CA GLY A 636 -20.73 -8.37 -17.38
C GLY A 636 -19.26 -8.64 -17.69
N GLY A 637 -18.91 -8.59 -18.98
CA GLY A 637 -17.55 -8.85 -19.46
C GLY A 637 -17.13 -10.32 -19.41
N PRO A 638 -15.86 -10.61 -19.74
CA PRO A 638 -15.34 -11.99 -19.83
C PRO A 638 -15.28 -12.73 -18.48
N TYR A 639 -15.30 -12.00 -17.36
CA TYR A 639 -15.26 -12.55 -15.99
C TYR A 639 -16.60 -12.40 -15.26
N ARG A 640 -17.72 -12.28 -15.99
CA ARG A 640 -19.06 -12.14 -15.42
C ARG A 640 -19.32 -13.15 -14.29
N GLY A 641 -19.80 -12.65 -13.14
CA GLY A 641 -20.09 -13.44 -11.95
C GLY A 641 -18.88 -13.68 -11.03
N GLN A 642 -17.68 -13.27 -11.43
CA GLN A 642 -16.49 -13.26 -10.57
C GLN A 642 -16.37 -11.94 -9.81
N LEU A 643 -15.47 -11.91 -8.82
CA LEU A 643 -15.21 -10.70 -8.03
C LEU A 643 -13.88 -10.06 -8.42
N LEU A 644 -13.84 -8.74 -8.36
CA LEU A 644 -12.61 -7.95 -8.29
C LEU A 644 -12.49 -7.31 -6.91
N PHE A 645 -11.27 -7.08 -6.45
CA PHE A 645 -11.00 -6.27 -5.25
C PHE A 645 -9.64 -5.60 -5.38
N GLY A 646 -9.52 -4.38 -4.87
CA GLY A 646 -8.24 -3.67 -4.85
C GLY A 646 -7.35 -4.13 -3.69
N ASP A 647 -6.12 -3.62 -3.67
CA ASP A 647 -5.25 -3.66 -2.51
C ASP A 647 -4.43 -2.36 -2.43
N ILE A 648 -4.45 -1.69 -1.28
CA ILE A 648 -3.77 -0.39 -1.11
C ILE A 648 -2.29 -0.51 -0.74
N TYR A 649 -1.80 -1.70 -0.40
CA TYR A 649 -0.41 -1.94 0.00
C TYR A 649 0.31 -2.88 -0.98
N ASN A 650 -0.20 -4.10 -1.16
CA ASN A 650 0.28 -5.04 -2.19
C ASN A 650 0.02 -4.47 -3.61
N GLY A 651 -0.98 -3.60 -3.75
CA GLY A 651 -1.22 -2.81 -4.95
C GLY A 651 -2.08 -3.49 -6.01
N GLY A 652 -2.54 -2.70 -6.98
CA GLY A 652 -3.35 -3.18 -8.11
C GLY A 652 -4.72 -3.77 -7.72
N ILE A 653 -5.32 -4.50 -8.66
CA ILE A 653 -6.60 -5.19 -8.50
C ILE A 653 -6.35 -6.70 -8.62
N LYS A 654 -7.06 -7.46 -7.80
CA LYS A 654 -7.09 -8.93 -7.81
C LYS A 654 -8.45 -9.42 -8.30
N ARG A 655 -8.49 -10.64 -8.81
CA ARG A 655 -9.71 -11.33 -9.27
C ARG A 655 -9.94 -12.59 -8.44
N ALA A 656 -11.19 -12.87 -8.11
CA ALA A 656 -11.61 -14.07 -7.39
C ALA A 656 -12.64 -14.85 -8.19
N TYR A 657 -12.34 -16.12 -8.42
CA TYR A 657 -13.30 -17.13 -8.86
C TYR A 657 -13.75 -17.92 -7.63
N LEU A 658 -15.06 -17.98 -7.39
CA LEU A 658 -15.64 -18.72 -6.27
C LEU A 658 -16.53 -19.87 -6.76
N GLU A 659 -16.57 -20.95 -5.98
CA GLU A 659 -17.47 -22.08 -6.16
C GLU A 659 -18.00 -22.57 -4.82
N GLU A 660 -19.14 -23.28 -4.84
CA GLU A 660 -19.73 -23.88 -3.65
C GLU A 660 -19.60 -25.40 -3.73
N VAL A 661 -18.90 -26.00 -2.77
CA VAL A 661 -18.66 -27.44 -2.67
C VAL A 661 -19.29 -27.94 -1.39
N GLU A 662 -20.28 -28.84 -1.52
CA GLU A 662 -21.00 -29.43 -0.39
C GLU A 662 -21.58 -28.37 0.59
N GLY A 663 -22.04 -27.24 0.04
CA GLY A 663 -22.61 -26.12 0.80
C GLY A 663 -21.58 -25.17 1.41
N VAL A 664 -20.28 -25.37 1.16
CA VAL A 664 -19.19 -24.52 1.65
C VAL A 664 -18.59 -23.74 0.49
N LEU A 665 -18.51 -22.41 0.66
CA LEU A 665 -17.92 -21.53 -0.33
C LEU A 665 -16.39 -21.60 -0.28
N GLN A 666 -15.76 -21.67 -1.45
CA GLN A 666 -14.32 -21.73 -1.63
C GLN A 666 -13.94 -21.18 -3.01
N GLY A 667 -12.66 -21.15 -3.37
CA GLY A 667 -12.25 -20.77 -4.72
C GLY A 667 -10.80 -20.34 -4.83
N ALA A 668 -10.49 -19.61 -5.90
CA ALA A 668 -9.15 -19.12 -6.23
C ALA A 668 -9.08 -17.60 -6.36
N ALA A 669 -8.01 -17.02 -5.82
CA ALA A 669 -7.57 -15.66 -6.09
C ALA A 669 -6.49 -15.63 -7.18
N PHE A 670 -6.54 -14.61 -8.03
CA PHE A 670 -5.57 -14.32 -9.08
C PHE A 670 -5.17 -12.85 -9.00
N HIS A 671 -3.93 -12.54 -9.37
CA HIS A 671 -3.63 -11.17 -9.78
C HIS A 671 -4.48 -10.81 -11.01
N PHE A 672 -4.84 -9.53 -11.16
CA PHE A 672 -5.66 -9.09 -12.29
C PHE A 672 -5.02 -7.93 -13.04
N THR A 673 -4.99 -6.73 -12.48
CA THR A 673 -4.34 -5.59 -13.15
C THR A 673 -3.47 -4.81 -12.20
N ALA A 674 -2.38 -4.26 -12.73
CA ALA A 674 -1.67 -3.15 -12.11
C ALA A 674 -1.80 -1.92 -13.03
N GLY A 675 -0.78 -1.05 -13.04
CA GLY A 675 -0.74 0.11 -13.93
C GLY A 675 -1.52 1.34 -13.47
N LEU A 676 -2.14 1.28 -12.29
CA LEU A 676 -2.90 2.38 -11.69
C LEU A 676 -2.00 3.53 -11.18
N GLU A 677 -2.57 4.71 -11.02
CA GLU A 677 -1.86 5.90 -10.48
C GLU A 677 -1.46 5.74 -9.00
N GLY A 678 -2.26 5.02 -8.22
CA GLY A 678 -2.26 4.90 -6.76
C GLY A 678 -2.80 3.56 -6.25
N GLY A 679 -2.93 3.42 -4.93
CA GLY A 679 -3.43 2.19 -4.29
C GLY A 679 -4.95 2.04 -4.46
N ALA A 680 -5.42 0.93 -5.02
CA ALA A 680 -6.84 0.71 -5.33
C ALA A 680 -7.68 0.49 -4.07
N HIS A 681 -8.64 1.38 -3.80
CA HIS A 681 -9.40 1.40 -2.54
C HIS A 681 -10.90 1.15 -2.72
N ARG A 682 -11.51 1.75 -3.73
CA ARG A 682 -12.95 1.64 -4.00
C ARG A 682 -13.16 1.26 -5.45
N LEU A 683 -13.96 0.23 -5.67
CA LEU A 683 -14.33 -0.25 -7.00
C LEU A 683 -15.83 -0.06 -7.17
N LEU A 684 -16.24 0.55 -8.27
CA LEU A 684 -17.65 0.76 -8.60
C LEU A 684 -17.87 0.45 -10.08
N GLU A 685 -18.81 -0.43 -10.39
CA GLU A 685 -19.21 -0.66 -11.78
C GLU A 685 -20.00 0.55 -12.29
N ALA A 686 -19.60 1.03 -13.47
CA ALA A 686 -20.25 2.08 -14.22
C ALA A 686 -21.49 1.52 -14.96
N PRO A 687 -22.55 2.31 -15.26
CA PRO A 687 -23.70 1.81 -16.01
C PRO A 687 -23.41 1.18 -17.38
N ASP A 688 -22.25 1.47 -17.98
CA ASP A 688 -21.80 0.85 -19.24
C ASP A 688 -20.99 -0.46 -19.05
N GLY A 689 -20.81 -0.92 -17.80
CA GLY A 689 -20.02 -2.10 -17.44
C GLY A 689 -18.52 -1.85 -17.27
N SER A 690 -18.07 -0.60 -17.42
CA SER A 690 -16.71 -0.18 -17.04
C SER A 690 -16.54 -0.21 -15.52
N ILE A 691 -15.30 -0.12 -15.03
CA ILE A 691 -15.02 -0.09 -13.59
C ILE A 691 -14.37 1.24 -13.23
N VAL A 692 -15.01 2.00 -12.35
CA VAL A 692 -14.40 3.15 -11.70
C VAL A 692 -13.53 2.68 -10.55
N VAL A 693 -12.30 3.16 -10.50
CA VAL A 693 -11.30 2.86 -9.48
C VAL A 693 -11.00 4.16 -8.73
N GLY A 694 -11.37 4.17 -7.46
CA GLY A 694 -10.97 5.19 -6.50
C GLY A 694 -9.71 4.76 -5.77
N GLU A 695 -8.72 5.64 -5.69
CA GLU A 695 -7.41 5.33 -5.15
C GLU A 695 -7.07 6.21 -3.95
N VAL A 696 -6.30 5.65 -3.02
CA VAL A 696 -5.90 6.29 -1.78
C VAL A 696 -4.47 5.90 -1.39
N GLY A 697 -3.82 6.77 -0.63
CA GLY A 697 -2.61 6.43 0.09
C GLY A 697 -2.29 7.40 1.23
N SER A 698 -1.42 6.95 2.13
CA SER A 698 -0.79 7.75 3.17
C SER A 698 0.69 7.42 3.27
N ALA A 699 1.54 8.44 3.19
CA ALA A 699 3.00 8.27 3.21
C ALA A 699 3.45 7.54 4.48
N GLY A 700 4.36 6.57 4.34
CA GLY A 700 4.96 5.85 5.47
C GLY A 700 4.15 4.68 6.02
N ASN A 701 2.92 4.40 5.56
CA ASN A 701 2.18 3.22 6.02
C ASN A 701 1.23 2.61 4.96
N TRP A 702 0.09 3.26 4.69
CA TRP A 702 -0.95 2.72 3.82
C TRP A 702 -0.84 3.26 2.40
N SER A 703 0.16 2.81 1.65
CA SER A 703 0.32 3.20 0.26
C SER A 703 1.04 2.13 -0.54
N GLN A 704 0.70 2.01 -1.81
CA GLN A 704 1.51 1.25 -2.75
C GLN A 704 2.83 1.99 -3.00
N ALA A 705 3.94 1.30 -2.86
CA ALA A 705 5.27 1.89 -3.03
C ALA A 705 5.44 2.52 -4.43
N GLY A 706 6.04 3.71 -4.48
CA GLY A 706 6.33 4.42 -5.74
C GLY A 706 5.10 4.96 -6.49
N LYS A 707 3.91 4.96 -5.85
CA LYS A 707 2.66 5.42 -6.46
C LYS A 707 2.12 6.69 -5.81
N ARG A 708 1.13 7.29 -6.45
CA ARG A 708 0.41 8.43 -5.89
C ARG A 708 -0.45 7.97 -4.70
N TRP A 709 -0.75 8.93 -3.85
CA TRP A 709 -1.55 8.79 -2.65
C TRP A 709 -3.02 9.16 -2.89
N PHE A 710 -3.41 9.33 -4.15
CA PHE A 710 -4.73 9.72 -4.63
C PHE A 710 -4.89 9.24 -6.07
N GLY A 711 -6.14 9.12 -6.53
CA GLY A 711 -6.44 8.76 -7.91
C GLY A 711 -7.92 8.48 -8.12
N LEU A 712 -8.37 8.68 -9.36
CA LEU A 712 -9.73 8.36 -9.80
C LEU A 712 -9.65 8.02 -11.29
N GLU A 713 -9.80 6.74 -11.61
CA GLU A 713 -9.56 6.20 -12.95
C GLU A 713 -10.75 5.33 -13.39
N LEU A 714 -10.92 5.16 -14.70
CA LEU A 714 -11.93 4.30 -15.32
C LEU A 714 -11.25 3.21 -16.14
N LEU A 715 -11.57 1.96 -15.84
CA LEU A 715 -11.11 0.78 -16.57
C LEU A 715 -12.21 0.27 -17.49
N ARG A 716 -11.90 0.04 -18.76
CA ARG A 716 -12.88 -0.41 -19.77
C ARG A 716 -12.48 -1.75 -20.35
N PHE A 717 -13.42 -2.69 -20.41
CA PHE A 717 -13.26 -3.96 -21.13
C PHE A 717 -13.51 -3.81 -22.63
N ASP A 718 -12.75 -2.94 -23.29
CA ASP A 718 -12.92 -2.60 -24.72
C ASP A 718 -11.86 -3.22 -25.64
N ARG A 719 -11.00 -4.08 -25.10
CA ARG A 719 -9.97 -4.83 -25.84
C ARG A 719 -10.25 -6.32 -25.82
N ALA A 720 -9.53 -7.07 -26.66
CA ALA A 720 -9.64 -8.52 -26.71
C ALA A 720 -9.36 -9.14 -25.31
N PRO A 721 -10.09 -10.21 -24.92
CA PRO A 721 -9.79 -10.95 -23.70
C PRO A 721 -8.32 -11.40 -23.69
N ALA A 722 -7.64 -11.31 -22.55
CA ALA A 722 -6.29 -11.81 -22.38
C ALA A 722 -6.32 -13.33 -22.23
N PHE A 723 -5.25 -14.02 -22.61
CA PHE A 723 -5.10 -15.45 -22.32
C PHE A 723 -4.65 -15.65 -20.87
N GLU A 724 -5.50 -16.26 -20.05
CA GLU A 724 -5.24 -16.50 -18.63
C GLU A 724 -6.17 -17.58 -18.05
N PRO A 725 -5.96 -18.06 -16.81
CA PRO A 725 -6.88 -18.95 -16.11
C PRO A 725 -8.21 -18.22 -15.82
N LEU A 726 -9.29 -18.60 -16.48
CA LEU A 726 -10.63 -18.09 -16.20
C LEU A 726 -11.16 -18.62 -14.87
N SER A 727 -10.94 -19.89 -14.56
CA SER A 727 -11.37 -20.52 -13.30
C SER A 727 -10.43 -21.65 -12.88
N MET A 728 -10.44 -21.96 -11.58
CA MET A 728 -9.82 -23.14 -11.00
C MET A 728 -10.86 -23.80 -10.09
N GLN A 729 -11.24 -25.03 -10.39
CA GLN A 729 -12.30 -25.76 -9.69
C GLN A 729 -11.75 -26.98 -8.96
N ALA A 730 -12.19 -27.23 -7.73
CA ALA A 730 -11.84 -28.44 -7.00
C ALA A 730 -12.52 -29.68 -7.61
N THR A 731 -11.80 -30.80 -7.61
CA THR A 731 -12.30 -32.11 -8.02
C THR A 731 -11.95 -33.14 -6.93
N PRO A 732 -12.54 -34.34 -6.93
CA PRO A 732 -12.19 -35.36 -5.93
C PRO A 732 -10.71 -35.78 -5.94
N ALA A 733 -9.99 -35.53 -7.03
CA ALA A 733 -8.62 -35.98 -7.24
C ALA A 733 -7.60 -34.82 -7.33
N GLY A 734 -8.04 -33.57 -7.32
CA GLY A 734 -7.19 -32.43 -7.68
C GLY A 734 -7.99 -31.23 -8.15
N PHE A 735 -7.61 -30.61 -9.27
CA PHE A 735 -8.25 -29.41 -9.80
C PHE A 735 -8.52 -29.46 -11.30
N GLU A 736 -9.55 -28.74 -11.76
CA GLU A 736 -9.72 -28.38 -13.17
C GLU A 736 -9.46 -26.89 -13.36
N VAL A 737 -8.48 -26.55 -14.19
CA VAL A 737 -8.18 -25.17 -14.58
C VAL A 737 -8.75 -24.91 -15.97
N THR A 738 -9.64 -23.93 -16.09
CA THR A 738 -10.20 -23.48 -17.38
C THR A 738 -9.60 -22.15 -17.76
N PHE A 739 -9.19 -22.00 -19.02
CA PHE A 739 -8.58 -20.79 -19.57
C PHE A 739 -9.57 -19.95 -20.39
N THR A 740 -9.27 -18.67 -20.55
CA THR A 740 -10.08 -17.76 -21.38
C THR A 740 -10.09 -18.15 -22.85
N HIS A 741 -8.99 -18.73 -23.37
CA HIS A 741 -8.85 -19.22 -24.74
C HIS A 741 -8.40 -20.69 -24.79
N PRO A 742 -8.59 -21.40 -25.92
CA PRO A 742 -7.98 -22.71 -26.12
C PRO A 742 -6.45 -22.62 -26.10
N LEU A 743 -5.80 -23.65 -25.56
CA LEU A 743 -4.35 -23.87 -25.57
C LEU A 743 -3.83 -24.13 -26.98
N ALA A 744 -2.57 -23.76 -27.24
CA ALA A 744 -1.87 -24.00 -28.50
C ALA A 744 -2.07 -25.42 -29.06
N PRO A 745 -2.38 -25.59 -30.36
CA PRO A 745 -2.47 -26.90 -30.98
C PRO A 745 -1.18 -27.69 -30.78
N GLY A 746 -1.30 -28.94 -30.34
CA GLY A 746 -0.13 -29.82 -30.13
C GLY A 746 0.64 -29.60 -28.82
N LEU A 747 0.39 -28.52 -28.06
CA LEU A 747 0.99 -28.30 -26.75
C LEU A 747 0.70 -29.50 -25.83
N GLN A 748 1.76 -30.21 -25.45
CA GLN A 748 1.71 -31.30 -24.47
C GLN A 748 2.04 -30.72 -23.10
N LEU A 749 1.19 -31.01 -22.12
CA LEU A 749 1.35 -30.60 -20.73
C LEU A 749 1.55 -31.85 -19.87
N GLY A 750 2.46 -31.76 -18.92
CA GLY A 750 2.79 -32.80 -17.95
C GLY A 750 2.91 -32.23 -16.55
N ALA A 751 3.16 -33.11 -15.58
CA ALA A 751 3.19 -32.76 -14.15
C ALA A 751 4.16 -31.60 -13.83
N GLY A 752 5.31 -31.53 -14.52
CA GLY A 752 6.31 -30.49 -14.30
C GLY A 752 5.87 -29.07 -14.67
N ASP A 753 4.76 -28.92 -15.41
CA ASP A 753 4.22 -27.61 -15.80
C ASP A 753 3.36 -26.97 -14.71
N PHE A 754 3.10 -27.70 -13.62
CA PHE A 754 2.22 -27.30 -12.54
C PHE A 754 2.88 -27.57 -11.19
N GLN A 755 3.18 -26.51 -10.45
CA GLN A 755 3.73 -26.61 -9.10
C GLN A 755 2.63 -26.34 -8.10
N PHE A 756 2.42 -27.27 -7.17
CA PHE A 756 1.44 -27.13 -6.11
C PHE A 756 2.10 -27.10 -4.75
N ARG A 757 1.62 -26.21 -3.88
CA ARG A 757 1.97 -26.17 -2.45
C ARG A 757 0.72 -26.02 -1.62
N GLN A 758 0.69 -26.58 -0.41
CA GLN A 758 -0.40 -26.31 0.53
C GLN A 758 0.10 -26.04 1.95
N TRP A 759 -0.72 -25.33 2.72
CA TRP A 759 -0.48 -25.01 4.13
C TRP A 759 -1.79 -24.63 4.82
N PHE A 760 -1.76 -24.52 6.15
CA PHE A 760 -2.84 -23.90 6.91
C PHE A 760 -2.33 -22.75 7.79
N TYR A 761 -3.27 -22.01 8.36
CA TYR A 761 -2.98 -20.92 9.28
C TYR A 761 -3.48 -21.21 10.68
N VAL A 762 -2.71 -20.75 11.67
CA VAL A 762 -3.09 -20.75 13.08
C VAL A 762 -3.19 -19.30 13.54
N PRO A 763 -4.32 -18.85 14.10
CA PRO A 763 -4.42 -17.54 14.74
C PRO A 763 -3.43 -17.41 15.91
N SER A 764 -2.60 -16.37 15.89
CA SER A 764 -1.62 -16.07 16.93
C SER A 764 -1.42 -14.56 17.05
N GLU A 765 -0.74 -14.10 18.10
CA GLU A 765 -0.41 -12.69 18.29
C GLU A 765 0.64 -12.15 17.30
N LEU A 766 1.26 -13.02 16.49
CA LEU A 766 2.21 -12.62 15.47
C LEU A 766 1.49 -11.79 14.40
N TYR A 767 2.08 -10.66 14.04
CA TYR A 767 1.53 -9.80 13.01
C TYR A 767 1.66 -10.46 11.64
N GLY A 768 0.54 -10.94 11.10
CA GLY A 768 0.59 -11.90 10.00
C GLY A 768 1.10 -13.25 10.52
N GLY A 769 0.36 -14.31 10.23
CA GLY A 769 0.69 -15.66 10.69
C GLY A 769 1.60 -16.36 9.69
N PRO A 770 2.51 -17.22 10.18
CA PRO A 770 3.29 -18.06 9.29
C PRO A 770 2.42 -19.15 8.65
N LYS A 771 2.91 -19.74 7.57
CA LYS A 771 2.37 -20.94 6.95
C LYS A 771 2.78 -22.14 7.79
N TYR A 772 1.82 -22.89 8.31
CA TYR A 772 2.07 -24.13 9.06
C TYR A 772 1.95 -25.34 8.13
N ASP A 773 2.85 -26.30 8.32
CA ASP A 773 3.00 -27.51 7.49
C ASP A 773 2.99 -27.17 5.99
N LEU A 774 3.85 -26.23 5.58
CA LEU A 774 4.03 -25.91 4.17
C LEU A 774 4.63 -27.12 3.46
N GLU A 775 3.90 -27.68 2.51
CA GLU A 775 4.29 -28.87 1.77
C GLU A 775 4.14 -28.69 0.26
N THR A 776 5.03 -29.34 -0.50
CA THR A 776 4.95 -29.40 -1.97
C THR A 776 4.15 -30.63 -2.37
N LEU A 777 3.08 -30.42 -3.14
CA LEU A 777 2.21 -31.49 -3.63
C LEU A 777 2.67 -31.98 -5.00
N HIS A 778 2.38 -33.25 -5.28
CA HIS A 778 2.83 -33.92 -6.50
C HIS A 778 1.65 -34.11 -7.46
N VAL A 779 1.82 -33.65 -8.70
CA VAL A 779 0.84 -33.85 -9.77
C VAL A 779 1.05 -35.25 -10.36
N ARG A 780 0.04 -36.12 -10.22
CA ARG A 780 0.07 -37.51 -10.70
C ARG A 780 -0.30 -37.63 -12.18
N ASP A 781 -1.26 -36.84 -12.62
CA ASP A 781 -1.76 -36.88 -13.99
C ASP A 781 -2.21 -35.49 -14.46
N VAL A 782 -2.03 -35.24 -15.75
CA VAL A 782 -2.41 -33.99 -16.42
C VAL A 782 -3.19 -34.36 -17.68
N ARG A 783 -4.45 -33.92 -17.75
CA ARG A 783 -5.35 -34.24 -18.85
C ARG A 783 -5.91 -32.97 -19.48
N VAL A 784 -5.50 -32.70 -20.71
CA VAL A 784 -6.02 -31.58 -21.50
C VAL A 784 -7.37 -31.97 -22.12
N ALA A 785 -8.41 -31.16 -21.90
CA ALA A 785 -9.74 -31.40 -22.46
C ALA A 785 -9.73 -31.36 -24.00
N ALA A 786 -10.70 -32.01 -24.65
CA ALA A 786 -10.78 -32.08 -26.12
C ALA A 786 -10.87 -30.70 -26.78
N GLY A 787 -11.60 -29.75 -26.18
CA GLY A 787 -11.66 -28.35 -26.62
C GLY A 787 -10.41 -27.53 -26.28
N ARG A 788 -9.41 -28.13 -25.63
CA ARG A 788 -8.14 -27.55 -25.19
C ARG A 788 -8.27 -26.29 -24.34
N ARG A 789 -9.44 -26.01 -23.79
CA ARG A 789 -9.70 -24.84 -22.94
C ARG A 789 -9.55 -25.15 -21.45
N SER A 790 -9.48 -26.42 -21.08
CA SER A 790 -9.37 -26.83 -19.69
C SER A 790 -8.34 -27.93 -19.51
N VAL A 791 -7.72 -27.96 -18.34
CA VAL A 791 -6.75 -28.97 -17.93
C VAL A 791 -7.16 -29.52 -16.57
N ALA A 792 -7.38 -30.82 -16.49
CA ALA A 792 -7.59 -31.54 -15.24
C ALA A 792 -6.24 -32.00 -14.69
N LEU A 793 -6.01 -31.73 -13.41
CA LEU A 793 -4.77 -31.96 -12.67
C LEU A 793 -5.10 -32.88 -11.50
N ASP A 794 -4.60 -34.12 -11.50
CA ASP A 794 -4.73 -35.02 -10.35
C ASP A 794 -3.57 -34.73 -9.38
N VAL A 795 -3.87 -34.23 -8.18
CA VAL A 795 -2.90 -33.76 -7.19
C VAL A 795 -2.95 -34.68 -5.96
N GLU A 796 -1.82 -35.29 -5.63
CA GLU A 796 -1.69 -36.15 -4.45
C GLU A 796 -1.54 -35.34 -3.17
N GLY A 797 -2.17 -35.80 -2.08
CA GLY A 797 -1.96 -35.25 -0.74
C GLY A 797 -2.82 -34.04 -0.40
N LEU A 798 -3.84 -33.71 -1.20
CA LEU A 798 -4.74 -32.61 -0.87
C LEU A 798 -5.49 -32.84 0.44
N GLU A 799 -5.50 -31.81 1.28
CA GLU A 799 -6.24 -31.79 2.54
C GLU A 799 -7.20 -30.61 2.58
N ALA A 800 -8.42 -30.85 3.09
CA ALA A 800 -9.38 -29.79 3.35
C ALA A 800 -8.93 -28.90 4.52
N GLY A 801 -9.36 -27.64 4.53
CA GLY A 801 -8.96 -26.62 5.49
C GLY A 801 -7.63 -25.94 5.18
N ARG A 802 -7.07 -26.13 3.97
CA ARG A 802 -5.77 -25.59 3.56
C ARG A 802 -5.89 -24.56 2.45
N VAL A 803 -4.89 -23.68 2.37
CA VAL A 803 -4.61 -22.89 1.17
C VAL A 803 -3.75 -23.74 0.25
N VAL A 804 -4.11 -23.81 -1.02
CA VAL A 804 -3.42 -24.52 -2.08
C VAL A 804 -2.97 -23.51 -3.13
N TYR A 805 -1.68 -23.32 -3.25
CA TYR A 805 -1.07 -22.47 -4.25
C TYR A 805 -0.74 -23.29 -5.51
N LEU A 806 -1.05 -22.73 -6.68
CA LEU A 806 -0.73 -23.25 -7.99
C LEU A 806 0.16 -22.25 -8.75
N ARG A 807 1.28 -22.72 -9.29
CA ARG A 807 2.06 -22.03 -10.33
C ARG A 807 2.07 -22.84 -11.61
N MET A 808 1.73 -22.18 -12.71
CA MET A 808 1.72 -22.70 -14.07
C MET A 808 2.97 -22.25 -14.83
N ASP A 809 3.53 -23.14 -15.65
CA ASP A 809 4.69 -22.81 -16.49
C ASP A 809 4.33 -21.74 -17.54
N ARG A 810 5.24 -20.77 -17.74
CA ARG A 810 5.03 -19.65 -18.68
C ARG A 810 5.04 -20.07 -20.15
N ARG A 811 5.41 -21.31 -20.47
CA ARG A 811 5.27 -21.90 -21.82
C ARG A 811 3.83 -22.22 -22.20
N ILE A 812 2.91 -22.19 -21.24
CA ILE A 812 1.48 -22.35 -21.51
C ILE A 812 1.01 -21.12 -22.30
N GLU A 813 0.57 -21.36 -23.52
CA GLU A 813 0.17 -20.32 -24.48
C GLU A 813 -1.16 -20.66 -25.16
N SER A 814 -1.84 -19.63 -25.65
CA SER A 814 -3.10 -19.75 -26.37
C SER A 814 -2.89 -20.33 -27.78
N ALA A 815 -3.99 -20.70 -28.44
CA ALA A 815 -3.98 -21.08 -29.86
C ALA A 815 -3.46 -19.99 -30.80
N ALA A 816 -3.45 -18.73 -30.36
CA ALA A 816 -2.88 -17.60 -31.07
C ALA A 816 -1.42 -17.28 -30.66
N GLY A 817 -0.81 -18.08 -29.78
CA GLY A 817 0.53 -17.85 -29.25
C GLY A 817 0.61 -16.77 -28.18
N GLU A 818 -0.53 -16.41 -27.55
CA GLU A 818 -0.54 -15.43 -26.47
C GLU A 818 -0.05 -16.09 -25.17
N PRO A 819 0.88 -15.46 -24.43
CA PRO A 819 1.32 -15.98 -23.14
C PRO A 819 0.25 -15.79 -22.06
N LEU A 820 0.33 -16.57 -20.99
CA LEU A 820 -0.48 -16.34 -19.79
C LEU A 820 -0.24 -14.93 -19.24
N TRP A 821 -1.31 -14.16 -19.08
CA TRP A 821 -1.25 -12.87 -18.39
C TRP A 821 -0.88 -13.02 -16.92
N VAL A 822 -1.48 -14.02 -16.26
CA VAL A 822 -1.12 -14.47 -14.91
C VAL A 822 -0.99 -15.98 -14.88
N ASN A 823 0.02 -16.49 -14.20
CA ASN A 823 0.34 -17.91 -14.14
C ASN A 823 0.25 -18.49 -12.71
N GLU A 824 -0.31 -17.75 -11.76
CA GLU A 824 -0.44 -18.18 -10.36
C GLU A 824 -1.87 -18.08 -9.86
N ALA A 825 -2.22 -18.97 -8.93
CA ALA A 825 -3.49 -18.97 -8.23
C ALA A 825 -3.32 -19.38 -6.77
N TRP A 826 -4.07 -18.74 -5.87
CA TRP A 826 -4.17 -19.12 -4.46
C TRP A 826 -5.58 -19.63 -4.19
N TYR A 827 -5.72 -20.94 -4.08
CA TYR A 827 -6.99 -21.61 -3.84
C TYR A 827 -7.20 -21.84 -2.35
N THR A 828 -8.37 -21.54 -1.80
CA THR A 828 -8.74 -21.91 -0.42
C THR A 828 -9.60 -23.16 -0.45
N LEU A 829 -9.10 -24.30 0.01
CA LEU A 829 -9.79 -25.59 -0.10
C LEU A 829 -10.46 -25.93 1.23
N ASN A 830 -11.72 -25.52 1.39
CA ASN A 830 -12.51 -25.79 2.61
C ASN A 830 -13.11 -27.21 2.61
N ALA A 831 -13.48 -27.73 1.44
CA ALA A 831 -14.04 -29.06 1.24
C ALA A 831 -13.55 -29.68 -0.08
N ILE A 832 -13.35 -31.00 -0.06
CA ILE A 832 -13.01 -31.79 -1.26
C ILE A 832 -14.30 -32.46 -1.76
N PRO A 833 -14.71 -32.27 -3.02
CA PRO A 833 -15.94 -32.85 -3.54
C PRO A 833 -15.97 -34.38 -3.45
N SER A 834 -17.07 -34.97 -2.96
CA SER A 834 -17.26 -36.43 -2.87
C SER A 834 -17.52 -37.14 -4.21
N LEU A 835 -17.95 -36.42 -5.25
CA LEU A 835 -18.24 -36.95 -6.57
C LEU A 835 -17.59 -36.09 -7.67
N PRO A 836 -17.08 -36.68 -8.76
CA PRO A 836 -16.65 -35.90 -9.92
C PRO A 836 -17.89 -35.24 -10.54
N ILE A 837 -17.87 -33.91 -10.66
CA ILE A 837 -18.88 -33.19 -11.45
C ILE A 837 -18.74 -33.68 -12.90
N ARG A 838 -19.84 -34.21 -13.46
CA ARG A 838 -19.87 -34.87 -14.78
C ARG A 838 -19.53 -33.88 -15.91
N ALA A 839 -18.42 -34.13 -16.60
CA ALA A 839 -18.32 -33.91 -18.04
C ALA A 839 -18.59 -35.24 -18.79
N VAL A 840 -19.31 -35.17 -19.89
CA VAL A 840 -19.84 -36.29 -20.70
C VAL A 840 -18.73 -37.07 -21.44
N GLY A 841 -18.77 -38.41 -21.36
CA GLY A 841 -18.21 -39.39 -22.33
C GLY A 841 -16.82 -39.98 -22.00
N ALA A 842 -16.74 -41.14 -21.32
CA ALA A 842 -16.53 -42.52 -21.85
C ALA A 842 -15.04 -42.84 -22.19
N ASP A 843 -14.39 -43.96 -21.83
CA ASP A 843 -14.74 -45.22 -21.14
C ASP A 843 -13.42 -45.94 -20.68
N ARG A 844 -13.53 -46.86 -19.71
CA ARG A 844 -12.51 -47.62 -18.90
C ARG A 844 -11.77 -48.80 -19.64
N PRO A 845 -10.94 -49.73 -19.02
CA PRO A 845 -10.29 -49.86 -17.69
C PRO A 845 -8.81 -50.41 -17.61
N ARG A 846 -8.12 -50.05 -16.49
CA ARG A 846 -7.11 -50.73 -15.61
C ARG A 846 -6.43 -52.09 -15.92
N ALA A 847 -5.13 -52.19 -15.53
CA ALA A 847 -4.52 -53.32 -14.80
C ALA A 847 -3.31 -52.88 -13.90
N SER A 848 -3.12 -53.55 -12.75
CA SER A 848 -2.13 -53.34 -11.65
C SER A 848 -1.30 -54.64 -11.42
N PRO A 849 -0.39 -54.84 -10.43
CA PRO A 849 0.55 -54.00 -9.61
C PRO A 849 2.01 -54.61 -9.48
N ARG A 850 3.10 -53.93 -9.02
CA ARG A 850 3.73 -53.92 -7.65
C ARG A 850 5.27 -53.52 -7.71
N PRO A 851 5.96 -53.22 -6.57
CA PRO A 851 7.04 -52.20 -6.36
C PRO A 851 8.42 -52.82 -5.97
N PRO A 852 9.40 -52.15 -5.29
CA PRO A 852 9.78 -50.72 -5.13
C PRO A 852 11.25 -50.42 -5.55
N GLU A 853 11.65 -49.15 -5.74
CA GLU A 853 13.03 -48.71 -5.45
C GLU A 853 13.14 -47.17 -5.28
N ALA A 854 14.12 -46.75 -4.46
CA ALA A 854 14.30 -45.46 -3.81
C ALA A 854 14.93 -44.37 -4.74
N PRO A 855 15.11 -43.11 -4.27
CA PRO A 855 15.20 -41.93 -5.13
C PRO A 855 16.59 -41.71 -5.74
N LEU A 856 16.62 -41.25 -7.00
CA LEU A 856 17.81 -40.67 -7.62
C LEU A 856 17.75 -39.15 -7.51
N ARG A 857 18.65 -38.60 -6.68
CA ARG A 857 19.20 -37.24 -6.87
C ARG A 857 19.71 -37.12 -8.30
N ALA A 858 19.45 -35.99 -8.96
CA ALA A 858 20.28 -35.59 -10.10
C ALA A 858 21.72 -35.36 -9.59
N PRO A 859 22.76 -35.89 -10.27
CA PRO A 859 24.14 -35.78 -9.80
C PRO A 859 24.69 -34.38 -10.02
N GLN A 860 25.42 -33.86 -9.01
CA GLN A 860 26.47 -32.87 -9.24
C GLN A 860 27.45 -33.45 -10.28
N GLN A 861 27.90 -32.64 -11.25
CA GLN A 861 28.92 -33.10 -12.18
C GLN A 861 30.20 -33.45 -11.40
N PRO A 862 30.82 -34.63 -11.62
CA PRO A 862 31.99 -35.03 -10.85
C PRO A 862 33.13 -34.02 -10.99
N GLY A 863 33.49 -33.34 -9.90
CA GLY A 863 34.62 -32.42 -9.81
C GLY A 863 34.29 -30.93 -9.83
N PHE A 864 33.07 -30.51 -10.20
CA PHE A 864 32.67 -29.10 -10.06
C PHE A 864 32.29 -28.79 -8.61
N ARG A 865 32.81 -27.68 -8.07
CA ARG A 865 32.40 -27.12 -6.77
C ARG A 865 31.64 -25.80 -6.97
N PRO A 866 30.63 -25.49 -6.13
CA PRO A 866 29.96 -24.20 -6.21
C PRO A 866 30.91 -23.06 -5.82
N LEU A 867 30.87 -21.97 -6.59
CA LEU A 867 31.43 -20.66 -6.20
C LEU A 867 30.38 -19.75 -5.59
N PHE A 868 29.10 -20.05 -5.82
CA PHE A 868 27.98 -19.37 -5.21
C PHE A 868 26.97 -20.42 -4.74
N ASP A 869 26.61 -20.38 -3.46
CA ASP A 869 25.73 -21.35 -2.81
C ASP A 869 24.24 -21.06 -3.04
N GLY A 870 23.91 -19.91 -3.65
CA GLY A 870 22.54 -19.45 -3.89
C GLY A 870 21.95 -18.64 -2.73
N GLU A 871 22.64 -18.53 -1.60
CA GLU A 871 22.08 -17.98 -0.35
C GLU A 871 22.99 -16.93 0.31
N SER A 872 24.30 -16.96 0.04
CA SER A 872 25.28 -16.08 0.64
C SER A 872 26.32 -15.56 -0.36
N PHE A 873 26.91 -14.42 -0.03
CA PHE A 873 28.08 -13.89 -0.73
C PHE A 873 29.40 -14.48 -0.20
N GLU A 874 29.37 -15.66 0.46
CA GLU A 874 30.58 -16.30 0.95
C GLU A 874 31.54 -16.55 -0.23
N GLY A 875 32.79 -16.10 -0.09
CA GLY A 875 33.78 -16.16 -1.17
C GLY A 875 33.73 -14.98 -2.15
N TRP A 876 32.84 -14.00 -1.99
CA TRP A 876 32.73 -12.81 -2.85
C TRP A 876 32.99 -11.50 -2.09
N LYS A 877 33.36 -10.46 -2.85
CA LYS A 877 33.45 -9.05 -2.42
C LYS A 877 33.38 -8.12 -3.63
N VAL A 878 33.08 -6.85 -3.44
CA VAL A 878 33.23 -5.83 -4.50
C VAL A 878 34.72 -5.56 -4.78
N TYR A 879 35.09 -5.39 -6.06
CA TYR A 879 36.46 -5.07 -6.46
C TYR A 879 36.96 -3.79 -5.77
N GLY A 880 38.11 -3.86 -5.09
CA GLY A 880 38.72 -2.77 -4.35
C GLY A 880 38.08 -2.47 -2.99
N GLN A 881 37.05 -3.21 -2.56
CA GLN A 881 36.28 -2.91 -1.34
C GLN A 881 35.91 -4.18 -0.54
N GLU A 882 35.94 -4.11 0.79
CA GLU A 882 35.36 -5.15 1.64
C GLU A 882 33.86 -4.88 1.86
N SER A 883 33.14 -4.68 0.75
CA SER A 883 31.70 -4.40 0.69
C SER A 883 31.01 -5.37 -0.28
N LEU A 884 29.69 -5.39 -0.22
CA LEU A 884 28.80 -6.07 -1.18
C LEU A 884 27.83 -5.06 -1.80
N GLU A 885 28.21 -3.78 -1.77
CA GLU A 885 27.38 -2.66 -2.22
C GLU A 885 27.05 -2.82 -3.71
N GLY A 886 25.79 -2.59 -4.07
CA GLY A 886 25.30 -2.72 -5.44
C GLY A 886 24.87 -4.13 -5.84
N TRP A 887 25.20 -5.17 -5.06
CA TRP A 887 24.81 -6.55 -5.34
C TRP A 887 23.86 -7.11 -4.26
N GLY A 888 22.93 -7.94 -4.69
CA GLY A 888 21.99 -8.67 -3.85
C GLY A 888 21.89 -10.13 -4.25
N ILE A 889 21.15 -10.90 -3.47
CA ILE A 889 20.76 -12.26 -3.84
C ILE A 889 19.24 -12.26 -3.99
N GLU A 890 18.77 -12.57 -5.19
CA GLU A 890 17.35 -12.77 -5.50
C GLU A 890 17.20 -14.13 -6.20
N ASP A 891 16.25 -14.96 -5.77
CA ASP A 891 15.95 -16.26 -6.40
C ASP A 891 17.16 -17.15 -6.65
N GLY A 892 18.05 -17.29 -5.67
CA GLY A 892 19.25 -18.11 -5.82
C GLY A 892 20.26 -17.56 -6.84
N SER A 893 20.19 -16.26 -7.14
CA SER A 893 21.01 -15.57 -8.14
C SER A 893 21.70 -14.35 -7.52
N LEU A 894 22.98 -14.12 -7.83
CA LEU A 894 23.65 -12.85 -7.62
C LEU A 894 23.04 -11.82 -8.56
N VAL A 895 22.53 -10.71 -8.03
CA VAL A 895 21.81 -9.68 -8.79
C VAL A 895 22.45 -8.33 -8.58
N PHE A 896 22.69 -7.60 -9.66
CA PHE A 896 23.04 -6.20 -9.54
C PHE A 896 21.78 -5.37 -9.25
N LEU A 897 21.69 -4.79 -8.04
CA LEU A 897 20.48 -4.16 -7.48
C LEU A 897 20.35 -2.67 -7.80
N ARG A 898 21.36 -2.08 -8.42
CA ARG A 898 21.40 -0.66 -8.68
C ARG A 898 20.83 -0.36 -10.06
N ASP A 899 19.55 -0.01 -10.12
CA ASP A 899 18.95 0.59 -11.30
C ASP A 899 19.26 2.10 -11.31
N VAL A 900 20.31 2.48 -12.03
CA VAL A 900 20.59 3.90 -12.26
C VAL A 900 19.80 4.35 -13.47
N SER A 901 18.86 5.29 -13.25
CA SER A 901 18.34 6.10 -14.35
C SER A 901 19.49 6.61 -15.22
N PHE A 902 19.20 6.89 -16.49
CA PHE A 902 20.16 7.45 -17.44
C PHE A 902 20.94 8.67 -16.85
N LEU A 903 20.33 9.50 -15.97
CA LEU A 903 21.01 10.57 -15.22
C LEU A 903 21.90 10.07 -14.06
N GLY A 904 21.55 8.96 -13.41
CA GLY A 904 22.34 8.33 -12.35
C GLY A 904 23.65 7.74 -12.86
N LEU A 905 23.66 7.19 -14.08
CA LEU A 905 24.87 6.72 -14.75
C LEU A 905 25.75 7.90 -15.18
N LEU A 906 25.12 8.96 -15.71
CA LEU A 906 25.75 10.24 -16.04
C LEU A 906 26.52 10.87 -14.87
N TRP A 907 25.89 10.88 -13.70
CA TRP A 907 26.41 11.54 -12.50
C TRP A 907 27.50 10.71 -11.81
N ASN A 908 27.49 9.38 -11.95
CA ASN A 908 28.58 8.52 -11.47
C ASN A 908 29.92 8.83 -12.16
N HIS A 909 29.91 9.09 -13.47
CA HIS A 909 31.13 9.38 -14.22
C HIS A 909 31.60 10.84 -14.09
N LEU A 910 30.75 11.73 -13.60
CA LEU A 910 31.04 13.15 -13.40
C LEU A 910 31.52 13.51 -11.98
N ASN A 911 31.37 12.60 -11.02
CA ASN A 911 31.60 12.87 -9.61
C ASN A 911 32.93 12.28 -9.13
N PRO A 912 33.97 13.10 -8.87
CA PRO A 912 35.27 12.63 -8.37
C PRO A 912 35.24 12.17 -6.89
N PHE A 913 34.07 12.11 -6.26
CA PHE A 913 33.89 11.79 -4.84
C PHE A 913 33.07 10.51 -4.55
N ARG A 914 32.77 9.67 -5.55
CA ARG A 914 32.16 8.34 -5.37
C ARG A 914 33.09 7.23 -5.90
N PRO A 915 33.10 6.03 -5.31
CA PRO A 915 34.00 4.95 -5.73
C PRO A 915 33.67 4.41 -7.15
N ALA A 916 34.68 3.80 -7.77
CA ALA A 916 34.68 3.17 -9.09
C ALA A 916 33.64 2.02 -9.23
N ALA A 917 33.55 1.45 -10.45
CA ALA A 917 32.65 0.34 -10.81
C ALA A 917 32.51 -0.73 -9.71
N LEU A 918 31.28 -1.15 -9.41
CA LEU A 918 31.01 -2.07 -8.31
C LEU A 918 31.09 -3.54 -8.75
N ASP A 919 32.12 -3.94 -9.48
CA ASP A 919 32.24 -5.30 -10.00
C ASP A 919 32.34 -6.33 -8.85
N LEU A 920 31.56 -7.40 -8.89
CA LEU A 920 31.59 -8.44 -7.85
C LEU A 920 32.69 -9.46 -8.17
N MET A 921 33.65 -9.63 -7.26
CA MET A 921 34.87 -10.42 -7.44
C MET A 921 34.95 -11.61 -6.47
N THR A 922 35.45 -12.76 -6.96
CA THR A 922 35.83 -13.89 -6.10
C THR A 922 37.02 -13.55 -5.21
N ARG A 923 37.02 -13.98 -3.96
CA ARG A 923 38.19 -13.83 -3.05
C ARG A 923 39.37 -14.73 -3.46
N GLU A 924 39.07 -15.83 -4.14
CA GLU A 924 40.04 -16.81 -4.62
C GLU A 924 40.47 -16.54 -6.07
N LYS A 925 41.68 -17.00 -6.42
CA LYS A 925 42.25 -16.95 -7.77
C LYS A 925 42.26 -18.34 -8.39
N PHE A 926 41.96 -18.41 -9.68
CA PHE A 926 41.90 -19.64 -10.47
C PHE A 926 42.93 -19.61 -11.61
N CYS A 927 43.61 -20.73 -11.86
CA CYS A 927 44.61 -20.88 -12.92
C CYS A 927 44.02 -21.63 -14.13
N ASN A 928 44.12 -22.95 -14.14
CA ASN A 928 43.42 -23.80 -15.10
C ASN A 928 42.05 -24.12 -14.51
N PHE A 929 40.98 -23.72 -15.17
CA PHE A 929 39.63 -23.92 -14.66
C PHE A 929 38.62 -24.07 -15.78
N GLU A 930 37.49 -24.66 -15.42
CA GLU A 930 36.27 -24.60 -16.19
C GLU A 930 35.17 -24.00 -15.31
N LEU A 931 34.67 -22.83 -15.70
CA LEU A 931 33.56 -22.12 -15.06
C LEU A 931 32.28 -22.45 -15.82
N SER A 932 31.24 -22.84 -15.10
CA SER A 932 29.86 -22.91 -15.58
C SER A 932 29.03 -21.88 -14.84
N ILE A 933 28.32 -21.02 -15.56
CA ILE A 933 27.55 -19.92 -14.99
C ILE A 933 26.32 -19.64 -15.84
N ASP A 934 25.15 -19.53 -15.19
CA ASP A 934 23.96 -19.02 -15.85
C ASP A 934 23.87 -17.51 -15.66
N TRP A 935 23.56 -16.79 -16.73
CA TRP A 935 23.32 -15.35 -16.67
C TRP A 935 22.01 -14.96 -17.35
N LYS A 936 21.37 -13.90 -16.85
CA LYS A 936 20.20 -13.24 -17.43
C LYS A 936 20.44 -11.74 -17.32
N ILE A 937 20.03 -10.97 -18.32
CA ILE A 937 20.23 -9.51 -18.33
C ILE A 937 18.94 -8.77 -18.70
N SER A 938 18.76 -7.54 -18.22
CA SER A 938 17.64 -6.66 -18.58
C SER A 938 17.66 -6.28 -20.06
N ALA A 939 16.50 -5.86 -20.59
CA ALA A 939 16.42 -5.35 -21.95
C ALA A 939 17.35 -4.15 -22.14
N GLY A 940 18.14 -4.16 -23.21
CA GLY A 940 19.19 -3.18 -23.47
C GLY A 940 20.38 -3.23 -22.51
N GLY A 941 20.49 -4.24 -21.64
CA GLY A 941 21.53 -4.25 -20.61
C GLY A 941 22.91 -4.71 -21.08
N ASN A 942 23.93 -4.23 -20.37
CA ASN A 942 25.34 -4.60 -20.53
C ASN A 942 25.98 -5.12 -19.22
N SER A 943 26.79 -6.18 -19.30
CA SER A 943 27.57 -6.74 -18.21
C SER A 943 28.66 -7.67 -18.80
N GLY A 944 29.48 -8.29 -17.95
CA GLY A 944 30.57 -9.16 -18.39
C GLY A 944 30.98 -10.18 -17.33
N ILE A 945 31.46 -11.34 -17.78
CA ILE A 945 32.11 -12.36 -16.95
C ILE A 945 33.61 -12.23 -17.15
N PHE A 946 34.30 -11.61 -16.20
CA PHE A 946 35.74 -11.44 -16.22
C PHE A 946 36.46 -12.63 -15.60
N TYR A 947 37.63 -12.96 -16.14
CA TYR A 947 38.52 -13.99 -15.62
C TYR A 947 39.99 -13.63 -15.90
N ALA A 948 40.91 -14.32 -15.22
CA ALA A 948 42.35 -14.03 -15.25
C ALA A 948 42.71 -12.61 -14.78
N VAL A 949 41.95 -12.04 -13.83
CA VAL A 949 42.29 -10.75 -13.18
C VAL A 949 43.35 -10.97 -12.09
N PRO A 950 44.58 -10.47 -12.25
CA PRO A 950 45.70 -10.85 -11.38
C PRO A 950 45.56 -10.33 -9.95
N ASP A 951 45.10 -9.10 -9.76
CA ASP A 951 44.94 -8.44 -8.45
C ASP A 951 44.12 -7.13 -8.59
N GLU A 952 43.97 -6.43 -7.46
CA GLU A 952 43.27 -5.13 -7.34
C GLU A 952 44.23 -3.93 -7.54
N SER A 953 45.36 -4.09 -8.25
CA SER A 953 46.33 -3.00 -8.47
C SER A 953 45.90 -1.97 -9.51
N GLN A 954 44.94 -2.31 -10.36
CA GLN A 954 44.35 -1.42 -11.34
C GLN A 954 43.10 -0.76 -10.78
N GLU A 955 42.76 0.42 -11.29
CA GLU A 955 41.56 1.14 -10.84
C GLU A 955 40.27 0.38 -11.17
N VAL A 956 40.28 -0.40 -12.25
CA VAL A 956 39.14 -1.16 -12.80
C VAL A 956 39.63 -2.45 -13.44
N ALA A 957 38.83 -3.52 -13.34
CA ALA A 957 39.26 -4.88 -13.68
C ALA A 957 39.53 -5.11 -15.17
N TRP A 958 38.88 -4.35 -16.06
CA TRP A 958 39.02 -4.52 -17.52
C TRP A 958 40.38 -4.12 -18.09
N TYR A 959 41.25 -3.46 -17.31
CA TYR A 959 42.63 -3.19 -17.75
C TYR A 959 43.50 -4.46 -17.83
N THR A 960 43.12 -5.53 -17.13
CA THR A 960 43.95 -6.75 -17.03
C THR A 960 43.18 -8.05 -17.28
N GLY A 961 41.88 -8.08 -16.96
CA GLY A 961 41.02 -9.24 -17.12
C GLY A 961 40.59 -9.53 -18.56
N LEU A 962 40.36 -10.80 -18.84
CA LEU A 962 39.66 -11.26 -20.03
C LEU A 962 38.16 -11.32 -19.76
N GLU A 963 37.34 -11.03 -20.75
CA GLU A 963 35.90 -10.89 -20.57
C GLU A 963 35.13 -11.73 -21.58
N MET A 964 34.27 -12.62 -21.08
CA MET A 964 33.16 -13.14 -21.87
C MET A 964 31.99 -12.18 -21.73
N GLN A 965 31.61 -11.55 -22.85
CA GLN A 965 30.60 -10.51 -22.87
C GLN A 965 29.20 -11.05 -22.51
N VAL A 966 28.45 -10.29 -21.71
CA VAL A 966 27.06 -10.56 -21.31
C VAL A 966 26.18 -9.39 -21.74
N LEU A 967 25.43 -9.56 -22.83
CA LEU A 967 24.75 -8.44 -23.50
C LEU A 967 23.36 -8.79 -24.00
N ASP A 968 22.46 -7.81 -24.03
CA ASP A 968 21.33 -7.81 -24.96
C ASP A 968 21.78 -7.39 -26.37
N ASP A 969 22.19 -8.36 -27.19
CA ASP A 969 22.65 -8.13 -28.57
C ASP A 969 21.69 -7.31 -29.44
N ALA A 970 20.37 -7.46 -29.21
CA ALA A 970 19.34 -6.80 -30.01
C ALA A 970 19.03 -5.39 -29.50
N GLY A 971 19.07 -5.21 -28.18
CA GLY A 971 18.70 -3.96 -27.50
C GLY A 971 19.84 -2.97 -27.28
N HIS A 972 21.10 -3.45 -27.19
CA HIS A 972 22.25 -2.62 -26.80
C HIS A 972 23.15 -2.26 -28.00
N THR A 973 23.79 -1.08 -27.96
CA THR A 973 24.54 -0.57 -29.12
C THR A 973 25.81 -1.36 -29.43
N ASP A 974 26.52 -1.86 -28.42
CA ASP A 974 27.66 -2.76 -28.61
C ASP A 974 27.27 -4.05 -29.37
N GLY A 975 26.00 -4.45 -29.36
CA GLY A 975 25.47 -5.57 -30.16
C GLY A 975 25.63 -5.38 -31.68
N ARG A 976 25.91 -4.16 -32.15
CA ARG A 976 26.20 -3.88 -33.57
C ARG A 976 27.63 -4.20 -33.96
N ILE A 977 28.54 -4.33 -32.99
CA ILE A 977 29.97 -4.57 -33.22
C ILE A 977 30.24 -6.07 -33.10
N ASP A 978 30.82 -6.67 -34.14
CA ASP A 978 30.90 -8.12 -34.31
C ASP A 978 31.75 -8.87 -33.27
N LYS A 979 32.48 -8.15 -32.41
CA LYS A 979 33.33 -8.67 -31.31
C LYS A 979 32.89 -8.22 -29.91
N ARG A 980 31.71 -7.63 -29.77
CA ARG A 980 31.20 -7.09 -28.50
C ARG A 980 29.82 -7.60 -28.15
N ARG A 981 29.42 -8.72 -28.74
CA ARG A 981 28.14 -9.39 -28.51
C ARG A 981 28.26 -10.46 -27.45
N ALA A 982 27.14 -10.89 -26.91
CA ALA A 982 27.07 -11.94 -25.92
C ALA A 982 27.81 -13.21 -26.36
N GLY A 983 28.71 -13.68 -25.48
CA GLY A 983 29.57 -14.85 -25.71
C GLY A 983 30.89 -14.58 -26.42
N ASP A 984 31.07 -13.39 -27.02
CA ASP A 984 32.36 -12.99 -27.59
C ASP A 984 33.42 -12.87 -26.50
N LEU A 985 34.69 -13.06 -26.89
CA LEU A 985 35.81 -12.60 -26.09
C LEU A 985 35.99 -11.12 -26.41
N TYR A 986 35.53 -10.28 -25.50
CA TYR A 986 35.23 -8.87 -25.76
C TYR A 986 36.39 -8.15 -26.48
N ASP A 987 36.08 -7.58 -27.64
CA ASP A 987 36.95 -6.87 -28.59
C ASP A 987 38.15 -7.67 -29.17
N ILE A 988 38.42 -8.89 -28.69
CA ILE A 988 39.47 -9.78 -29.19
C ILE A 988 38.95 -10.66 -30.32
N LYS A 989 37.96 -11.52 -30.02
CA LYS A 989 37.46 -12.55 -30.95
C LYS A 989 35.94 -12.70 -30.86
N ALA A 990 35.31 -12.67 -32.03
CA ALA A 990 33.89 -12.91 -32.20
C ALA A 990 33.54 -14.39 -32.03
N SER A 991 32.35 -14.65 -31.49
CA SER A 991 31.72 -15.95 -31.48
C SER A 991 31.46 -16.44 -32.91
N SER A 992 31.81 -17.69 -33.18
CA SER A 992 31.58 -18.37 -34.46
C SER A 992 30.11 -18.70 -34.71
N THR A 993 29.29 -18.84 -33.65
CA THR A 993 27.84 -18.99 -33.72
C THR A 993 27.15 -18.02 -32.76
N ARG A 994 25.91 -17.64 -33.09
CA ARG A 994 25.07 -16.78 -32.24
C ARG A 994 24.08 -17.66 -31.50
N ALA A 995 24.47 -18.09 -30.30
CA ALA A 995 23.69 -18.97 -29.45
C ALA A 995 22.97 -18.24 -28.31
N VAL A 996 23.06 -16.91 -28.24
CA VAL A 996 22.44 -16.09 -27.18
C VAL A 996 20.92 -16.09 -27.27
N LYS A 997 20.25 -16.18 -26.12
CA LYS A 997 18.81 -15.98 -25.98
C LYS A 997 18.50 -14.49 -25.71
N PRO A 998 17.32 -13.99 -26.09
CA PRO A 998 16.97 -12.58 -25.89
C PRO A 998 17.04 -12.16 -24.41
N ALA A 999 17.21 -10.86 -24.16
CA ALA A 999 17.19 -10.29 -22.81
C ALA A 999 15.98 -10.76 -22.00
N GLY A 1000 16.17 -10.95 -20.70
CA GLY A 1000 15.21 -11.57 -19.80
C GLY A 1000 15.21 -13.11 -19.81
N ALA A 1001 15.86 -13.77 -20.77
CA ALA A 1001 16.04 -15.22 -20.77
C ALA A 1001 17.39 -15.63 -20.13
N TRP A 1002 17.39 -16.79 -19.45
CA TRP A 1002 18.61 -17.37 -18.88
C TRP A 1002 19.47 -18.04 -19.96
N ASN A 1003 20.73 -17.61 -20.04
CA ASN A 1003 21.79 -18.15 -20.87
C ASN A 1003 22.75 -18.97 -19.99
N ARG A 1004 23.11 -20.18 -20.42
CA ARG A 1004 24.16 -20.99 -19.78
C ARG A 1004 25.48 -20.71 -20.48
N ALA A 1005 26.42 -20.07 -19.80
CA ALA A 1005 27.78 -19.87 -20.28
C ALA A 1005 28.74 -20.90 -19.65
N ARG A 1006 29.74 -21.34 -20.42
CA ARG A 1006 30.92 -22.02 -19.89
C ARG A 1006 32.18 -21.35 -20.39
N VAL A 1007 33.14 -21.10 -19.51
CA VAL A 1007 34.47 -20.57 -19.83
C VAL A 1007 35.50 -21.58 -19.36
N ARG A 1008 36.32 -22.10 -20.26
CA ARG A 1008 37.45 -22.98 -19.94
C ARG A 1008 38.75 -22.27 -20.24
N LEU A 1009 39.62 -22.18 -19.25
CA LEU A 1009 41.01 -21.75 -19.37
C LEU A 1009 41.91 -22.94 -19.02
N GLU A 1010 42.67 -23.45 -19.98
CA GLU A 1010 43.60 -24.56 -19.78
C GLU A 1010 44.97 -24.20 -20.38
N GLY A 1011 45.91 -23.80 -19.52
CA GLY A 1011 47.16 -23.20 -19.95
C GLY A 1011 46.93 -21.90 -20.71
N ASP A 1012 47.29 -21.87 -21.99
CA ASP A 1012 47.04 -20.72 -22.87
C ASP A 1012 45.72 -20.87 -23.67
N ALA A 1013 45.06 -22.03 -23.65
CA ALA A 1013 43.82 -22.27 -24.40
C ALA A 1013 42.59 -21.68 -23.68
N ILE A 1014 41.81 -20.87 -24.40
CA ILE A 1014 40.54 -20.28 -23.97
C ILE A 1014 39.43 -20.87 -24.83
N THR A 1015 38.37 -21.38 -24.20
CA THR A 1015 37.17 -21.82 -24.91
C THR A 1015 35.92 -21.28 -24.22
N HIS A 1016 35.00 -20.69 -25.00
CA HIS A 1016 33.67 -20.30 -24.52
C HIS A 1016 32.59 -21.20 -25.12
N TRP A 1017 31.61 -21.55 -24.30
CA TRP A 1017 30.34 -22.10 -24.74
C TRP A 1017 29.21 -21.20 -24.29
N LEU A 1018 28.17 -21.10 -25.12
CA LEU A 1018 26.93 -20.42 -24.79
C LEU A 1018 25.76 -21.30 -25.20
N ASN A 1019 24.86 -21.57 -24.26
CA ASN A 1019 23.68 -22.43 -24.43
C ASN A 1019 23.97 -23.81 -25.05
N GLY A 1020 25.12 -24.39 -24.69
CA GLY A 1020 25.52 -25.73 -25.13
C GLY A 1020 26.34 -25.76 -26.43
N GLU A 1021 26.45 -24.65 -27.15
CA GLU A 1021 27.28 -24.53 -28.35
C GLU A 1021 28.66 -24.00 -28.01
N LYS A 1022 29.72 -24.59 -28.60
CA LYS A 1022 31.07 -24.02 -28.52
C LYS A 1022 31.12 -22.80 -29.44
N VAL A 1023 31.09 -21.62 -28.84
CA VAL A 1023 31.00 -20.35 -29.59
C VAL A 1023 32.37 -19.80 -29.95
N LEU A 1024 33.40 -20.04 -29.12
CA LEU A 1024 34.73 -19.45 -29.30
C LEU A 1024 35.83 -20.37 -28.79
N GLU A 1025 36.96 -20.42 -29.50
CA GLU A 1025 38.19 -21.08 -29.05
C GLU A 1025 39.40 -20.27 -29.55
N ILE A 1026 40.35 -19.94 -28.69
CA ILE A 1026 41.60 -19.26 -29.06
C ILE A 1026 42.71 -19.63 -28.09
N GLU A 1027 43.95 -19.75 -28.58
CA GLU A 1027 45.12 -19.98 -27.74
C GLU A 1027 45.89 -18.67 -27.54
N ARG A 1028 46.06 -18.24 -26.29
CA ARG A 1028 46.89 -17.09 -25.93
C ARG A 1028 48.31 -17.27 -26.46
N ARG A 1029 48.96 -16.17 -26.82
CA ARG A 1029 50.32 -16.15 -27.43
C ARG A 1029 50.45 -16.81 -28.80
N SER A 1030 49.41 -17.47 -29.32
CA SER A 1030 49.40 -17.93 -30.71
C SER A 1030 49.50 -16.74 -31.69
N PRO A 1031 49.91 -16.97 -32.94
CA PRO A 1031 49.85 -15.94 -33.98
C PRO A 1031 48.45 -15.35 -34.17
N GLU A 1032 47.40 -16.18 -33.99
CA GLU A 1032 46.01 -15.73 -34.06
C GLU A 1032 45.68 -14.76 -32.91
N TRP A 1033 46.09 -15.08 -31.68
CA TRP A 1033 45.94 -14.19 -30.52
C TRP A 1033 46.67 -12.87 -30.71
N GLN A 1034 47.93 -12.91 -31.14
CA GLN A 1034 48.74 -11.70 -31.36
C GLN A 1034 48.08 -10.80 -32.42
N ALA A 1035 47.56 -11.38 -33.49
CA ALA A 1035 46.82 -10.64 -34.51
C ALA A 1035 45.49 -10.08 -33.98
N ALA A 1036 44.75 -10.86 -33.20
CA ALA A 1036 43.48 -10.43 -32.61
C ALA A 1036 43.66 -9.30 -31.60
N LEU A 1037 44.67 -9.40 -30.73
CA LEU A 1037 45.02 -8.38 -29.73
C LEU A 1037 45.49 -7.09 -30.40
N ALA A 1038 46.38 -7.18 -31.40
CA ALA A 1038 46.84 -6.02 -32.16
C ALA A 1038 45.72 -5.31 -32.94
N ALA A 1039 44.62 -6.00 -33.22
CA ALA A 1039 43.43 -5.47 -33.88
C ALA A 1039 42.30 -5.07 -32.90
N SER A 1040 42.53 -5.14 -31.60
CA SER A 1040 41.56 -4.79 -30.55
C SER A 1040 41.85 -3.41 -29.94
N LYS A 1041 40.93 -2.90 -29.13
CA LYS A 1041 41.12 -1.69 -28.32
C LYS A 1041 42.23 -1.81 -27.27
N PHE A 1042 42.67 -3.04 -26.97
CA PHE A 1042 43.74 -3.34 -26.02
C PHE A 1042 45.12 -3.42 -26.67
N ALA A 1043 45.25 -2.98 -27.92
CA ALA A 1043 46.53 -2.94 -28.62
C ALA A 1043 47.51 -1.98 -27.93
N GLY A 1044 48.55 -2.54 -27.30
CA GLY A 1044 49.56 -1.78 -26.57
C GLY A 1044 49.40 -1.78 -25.05
N ASP A 1045 48.33 -2.38 -24.51
CA ASP A 1045 48.13 -2.51 -23.07
C ASP A 1045 49.04 -3.62 -22.50
N GLU A 1046 50.18 -3.20 -21.94
CA GLU A 1046 51.16 -4.11 -21.34
C GLU A 1046 50.53 -4.91 -20.19
N GLY A 1047 50.39 -6.23 -20.38
CA GLY A 1047 49.91 -7.15 -19.36
C GLY A 1047 48.45 -7.61 -19.51
N PHE A 1048 47.66 -7.03 -20.43
CA PHE A 1048 46.28 -7.45 -20.68
C PHE A 1048 46.18 -8.94 -21.03
N GLY A 1049 45.34 -9.69 -20.32
CA GLY A 1049 45.10 -11.12 -20.56
C GLY A 1049 46.29 -12.05 -20.33
N SER A 1050 47.39 -11.53 -19.75
CA SER A 1050 48.67 -12.27 -19.62
C SER A 1050 48.78 -13.12 -18.35
N ALA A 1051 47.91 -12.89 -17.37
CA ALA A 1051 47.93 -13.57 -16.07
C ALA A 1051 47.70 -15.08 -16.23
N ARG A 1052 48.53 -15.90 -15.58
CA ARG A 1052 48.33 -17.36 -15.53
C ARG A 1052 47.20 -17.76 -14.60
N CYS A 1053 47.01 -16.99 -13.52
CA CYS A 1053 45.97 -17.20 -12.52
C CYS A 1053 45.35 -15.86 -12.15
N GLY A 1054 44.05 -15.81 -11.90
CA GLY A 1054 43.37 -14.59 -11.49
C GLY A 1054 41.97 -14.81 -10.94
N HIS A 1055 41.37 -13.74 -10.43
CA HIS A 1055 40.01 -13.70 -9.92
C HIS A 1055 38.98 -13.79 -11.06
N ILE A 1056 37.77 -14.22 -10.70
CA ILE A 1056 36.57 -14.15 -11.55
C ILE A 1056 35.74 -12.97 -11.07
N LEU A 1057 35.24 -12.15 -11.99
CA LEU A 1057 34.35 -11.03 -11.67
C LEU A 1057 33.08 -11.03 -12.51
N LEU A 1058 32.04 -10.44 -11.94
CA LEU A 1058 30.76 -10.17 -12.59
C LEU A 1058 30.61 -8.65 -12.65
N GLN A 1059 30.52 -8.10 -13.86
CA GLN A 1059 30.66 -6.66 -14.07
C GLN A 1059 29.38 -5.88 -13.77
N ASP A 1060 29.55 -4.71 -13.14
CA ASP A 1060 28.57 -3.63 -13.07
C ASP A 1060 28.68 -2.74 -14.31
N HIS A 1061 27.56 -2.59 -15.03
CA HIS A 1061 27.43 -1.59 -16.09
C HIS A 1061 26.17 -0.71 -15.93
N GLY A 1062 25.58 -0.68 -14.73
CA GLY A 1062 24.37 0.09 -14.41
C GLY A 1062 23.05 -0.60 -14.79
N ASP A 1063 23.11 -1.76 -15.44
CA ASP A 1063 21.96 -2.53 -15.89
C ASP A 1063 21.71 -3.75 -14.99
N ARG A 1064 20.44 -4.11 -14.83
CA ARG A 1064 20.08 -5.25 -13.99
C ARG A 1064 20.52 -6.56 -14.65
N VAL A 1065 21.47 -7.24 -14.02
CA VAL A 1065 22.00 -8.54 -14.43
C VAL A 1065 21.87 -9.55 -13.28
N TRP A 1066 21.59 -10.80 -13.63
CA TRP A 1066 21.45 -11.91 -12.69
C TRP A 1066 22.42 -13.02 -13.07
N TYR A 1067 23.11 -13.60 -12.08
CA TYR A 1067 24.01 -14.74 -12.25
C TYR A 1067 23.65 -15.86 -11.26
N ARG A 1068 23.52 -17.10 -11.72
CA ARG A 1068 23.24 -18.26 -10.85
C ARG A 1068 23.95 -19.50 -11.33
N ASN A 1069 23.88 -20.58 -10.55
CA ASN A 1069 24.54 -21.84 -10.86
C ASN A 1069 26.03 -21.64 -11.18
N VAL A 1070 26.71 -20.80 -10.38
CA VAL A 1070 28.11 -20.46 -10.56
C VAL A 1070 28.95 -21.57 -9.97
N GLU A 1071 29.50 -22.43 -10.83
CA GLU A 1071 30.25 -23.62 -10.45
C GLU A 1071 31.61 -23.63 -11.16
N ILE A 1072 32.64 -24.11 -10.47
CA ILE A 1072 34.00 -24.19 -11.01
C ILE A 1072 34.60 -25.58 -10.85
N LEU A 1073 35.30 -26.04 -11.89
CA LEU A 1073 36.16 -27.21 -11.88
C LEU A 1073 37.60 -26.75 -12.10
N GLU A 1074 38.47 -26.95 -11.11
CA GLU A 1074 39.90 -26.71 -11.28
C GLU A 1074 40.55 -27.85 -12.06
N LEU A 1075 41.34 -27.51 -13.08
CA LEU A 1075 42.02 -28.47 -13.94
C LEU A 1075 43.49 -28.63 -13.50
N PRO A 1076 44.13 -29.79 -13.78
CA PRO A 1076 45.52 -30.06 -13.39
C PRO A 1076 46.56 -29.05 -13.87
#